data_AF-A0A6J4QRW7-F1
#
_entry.id   AF-A0A6J4QRW7-F1
#
_cell.length_a   1.000
_cell.length_b   1.000
_cell.length_c   1.000
_cell.angle_alpha   90.00
_cell.angle_beta   90.00
_cell.angle_gamma   90.00
#
_symmetry.space_group_name_H-M   'P 1'
#
loop_
_entity.id
_entity.type
_entity.pdbx_description
1 polymer ?
#
loop_
_entity_poly.entity_id
_entity_poly.type
_entity_poly.pdbx_seq_one_letter_code
_entity_poly.pdbx_strand_id
1 'polypeptide(L)'
;MSEEYRDPTKELEDQMRAADELIKSLEVEVEDLRRDLERASGALRAARDEVTTRGQALEDLEESERARTTATEEARAFQEELVELRQQSADEQLRLRNQHIAEMAALREEFEELRRTEVAAAQSDGKIATLREESRKERAALQERHKAEVEKLKRAAQQWEEQLRDGYRELEERHSTEIEGLRRDHSAEVETLQREYSELESEYRAEVETLRAEAEEQKIELERTIREESARERDEQLRAERERHAAEVEALRNAAASRELELQKELSESAESHRVEVEELRLEIENTATEAEERRDKDLKEVKRLADTRERELKRTQAIRLAEEQETAERRVAALKAQREADASTLRERHSEELQKVRRNLEGRLTAGEERYESEVASLQEQIEGLRARRDAEARLYGERLSDLERGKVAEKGAAEKELERRLDEAEAEKTRLEDRVAELQDALEESGALEAELREALEGSSTSNGERRPSDETPSKMPGAPSGMPETPGEAEPIAAEEFERRFAESYAERIAAEGLEGRLEEVDAARILAEERAADLEARLRQAEEENRRRTRELEKAREGLSEASNPEQRLRSGISLFNASEHTRTVASISKSLGLPRVHVGGDGGSDSMTRKPVITFVWDGMAWRRYVSDPTDGVEEPRVYLIGTGDDPNEIKRPEPNARMDARGRLILGVQAF
;
A
#
# COMPACT_ATOMS: atom_id res chain seq x y z
N MET A 1 88.64 -56.89 -6.30
CA MET A 1 89.17 -55.55 -6.65
C MET A 1 89.28 -55.49 -8.16
N SER A 2 88.13 -55.57 -8.83
CA SER A 2 87.99 -55.38 -10.26
C SER A 2 87.30 -54.02 -10.38
N GLU A 3 88.11 -52.97 -10.52
CA GLU A 3 87.62 -51.66 -10.94
C GLU A 3 87.08 -51.85 -12.36
N GLU A 4 85.77 -52.09 -12.39
CA GLU A 4 84.97 -52.14 -13.59
C GLU A 4 85.14 -50.78 -14.28
N TYR A 5 85.88 -50.79 -15.38
CA TYR A 5 86.24 -49.61 -16.16
C TYR A 5 84.95 -49.05 -16.75
N ARG A 6 84.25 -48.22 -15.97
CA ARG A 6 83.06 -47.50 -16.42
C ARG A 6 83.50 -46.52 -17.48
N ASP A 7 82.86 -46.63 -18.63
CA ASP A 7 83.06 -45.71 -19.74
C ASP A 7 82.68 -44.29 -19.27
N PRO A 8 83.64 -43.36 -19.13
CA PRO A 8 83.39 -42.03 -18.57
C PRO A 8 82.39 -41.23 -19.40
N THR A 9 82.19 -41.60 -20.67
CA THR A 9 81.17 -40.97 -21.52
C THR A 9 79.75 -41.36 -21.11
N LYS A 10 79.51 -42.62 -20.72
CA LYS A 10 78.20 -43.06 -20.22
C LYS A 10 77.85 -42.44 -18.87
N GLU A 11 78.83 -42.30 -18.00
CA GLU A 11 78.62 -41.67 -16.70
C GLU A 11 78.29 -40.17 -16.83
N LEU A 12 78.93 -39.47 -17.79
CA LEU A 12 78.57 -38.10 -18.15
C LEU A 12 77.16 -38.01 -18.75
N GLU A 13 76.77 -38.92 -19.65
CA GLU A 13 75.42 -38.96 -20.21
C GLU A 13 74.34 -39.20 -19.15
N ASP A 14 74.57 -40.13 -18.21
CA ASP A 14 73.64 -40.41 -17.12
C ASP A 14 73.53 -39.21 -16.17
N GLN A 15 74.64 -38.53 -15.87
CA GLN A 15 74.63 -37.28 -15.10
C GLN A 15 73.89 -36.15 -15.82
N MET A 16 74.06 -36.01 -17.13
CA MET A 16 73.34 -35.02 -17.94
C MET A 16 71.83 -35.33 -17.97
N ARG A 17 71.42 -36.60 -18.11
CA ARG A 17 70.00 -36.98 -18.03
C ARG A 17 69.43 -36.72 -16.65
N ALA A 18 70.15 -37.04 -15.57
CA ALA A 18 69.71 -36.75 -14.22
C ALA A 18 69.58 -35.24 -13.96
N ALA A 19 70.49 -34.44 -14.51
CA ALA A 19 70.39 -32.98 -14.48
C ALA A 19 69.17 -32.47 -15.27
N ASP A 20 68.91 -33.00 -16.46
CA ASP A 20 67.73 -32.66 -17.27
C ASP A 20 66.41 -33.05 -16.57
N GLU A 21 66.36 -34.21 -15.91
CA GLU A 21 65.22 -34.63 -15.10
C GLU A 21 64.99 -33.71 -13.89
N LEU A 22 66.07 -33.30 -13.21
CA LEU A 22 66.00 -32.37 -12.10
C LEU A 22 65.56 -30.96 -12.58
N ILE A 23 66.05 -30.49 -13.73
CA ILE A 23 65.60 -29.25 -14.35
C ILE A 23 64.10 -29.31 -14.65
N LYS A 24 63.63 -30.39 -15.27
CA LYS A 24 62.19 -30.58 -15.56
C LYS A 24 61.35 -30.62 -14.27
N SER A 25 61.82 -31.29 -13.22
CA SER A 25 61.14 -31.30 -11.92
C SER A 25 61.05 -29.89 -11.31
N LEU A 26 62.14 -29.13 -11.35
CA LEU A 26 62.16 -27.76 -10.85
C LEU A 26 61.27 -26.83 -11.69
N GLU A 27 61.20 -27.01 -13.01
CA GLU A 27 60.30 -26.25 -13.88
C GLU A 27 58.82 -26.48 -13.49
N VAL A 28 58.44 -27.74 -13.22
CA VAL A 28 57.09 -28.07 -12.73
C VAL A 28 56.83 -27.45 -11.37
N GLU A 29 57.75 -27.55 -10.42
CA GLU A 29 57.60 -26.92 -9.09
C GLU A 29 57.48 -25.40 -9.17
N VAL A 30 58.26 -24.74 -10.04
CA VAL A 30 58.16 -23.28 -10.27
C VAL A 30 56.81 -22.92 -10.88
N GLU A 31 56.30 -23.73 -11.81
CA GLU A 31 54.98 -23.52 -12.40
C GLU A 31 53.86 -23.67 -11.35
N ASP A 32 53.96 -24.68 -10.49
CA ASP A 32 53.01 -24.88 -9.39
C ASP A 32 53.06 -23.74 -8.36
N LEU A 33 54.25 -23.28 -7.98
CA LEU A 33 54.42 -22.12 -7.10
C LEU A 33 53.84 -20.83 -7.71
N ARG A 34 53.97 -20.63 -9.02
CA ARG A 34 53.33 -19.50 -9.72
C ARG A 34 51.82 -19.60 -9.67
N ARG A 35 51.24 -20.78 -9.92
CA ARG A 35 49.79 -21.01 -9.80
C ARG A 35 49.30 -20.75 -8.38
N ASP A 36 50.03 -21.18 -7.37
CA ASP A 36 49.67 -20.95 -5.97
C ASP A 36 49.79 -19.47 -5.57
N LEU A 37 50.82 -18.76 -6.05
CA LEU A 37 50.94 -17.31 -5.87
C LEU A 37 49.77 -16.56 -6.55
N GLU A 38 49.39 -16.96 -7.77
CA GLU A 38 48.26 -16.38 -8.47
C GLU A 38 46.95 -16.62 -7.71
N ARG A 39 46.70 -17.84 -7.23
CA ARG A 39 45.55 -18.18 -6.37
C ARG A 39 45.54 -17.36 -5.09
N ALA A 40 46.67 -17.24 -4.40
CA ALA A 40 46.79 -16.45 -3.18
C ALA A 40 46.54 -14.95 -3.44
N SER A 41 47.04 -14.43 -4.56
CA SER A 41 46.81 -13.04 -4.97
C SER A 41 45.34 -12.78 -5.31
N GLY A 42 44.67 -13.75 -5.95
CA GLY A 42 43.24 -13.70 -6.23
C GLY A 42 42.40 -13.71 -4.94
N ALA A 43 42.72 -14.60 -4.01
CA ALA A 43 42.06 -14.67 -2.71
C ALA A 43 42.25 -13.37 -1.90
N LEU A 44 43.43 -12.76 -1.94
CA LEU A 44 43.71 -11.52 -1.24
C LEU A 44 42.99 -10.31 -1.86
N ARG A 45 42.82 -10.27 -3.18
CA ARG A 45 41.95 -9.26 -3.84
C ARG A 45 40.49 -9.45 -3.43
N ALA A 46 39.97 -10.68 -3.50
CA ALA A 46 38.61 -10.97 -3.09
C ALA A 46 38.34 -10.59 -1.62
N ALA A 47 39.29 -10.86 -0.72
CA ALA A 47 39.19 -10.46 0.68
C ALA A 47 39.23 -8.93 0.87
N ARG A 48 40.02 -8.20 0.05
CA ARG A 48 40.02 -6.73 0.07
C ARG A 48 38.71 -6.16 -0.43
N ASP A 49 38.15 -6.71 -1.51
CA ASP A 49 36.87 -6.28 -2.06
C ASP A 49 35.72 -6.58 -1.08
N GLU A 50 35.80 -7.69 -0.33
CA GLU A 50 34.87 -7.97 0.75
C GLU A 50 34.98 -6.96 1.91
N VAL A 51 36.21 -6.56 2.28
CA VAL A 51 36.41 -5.55 3.33
C VAL A 51 35.92 -4.17 2.88
N THR A 52 36.13 -3.77 1.62
CA THR A 52 35.64 -2.49 1.11
C THR A 52 34.12 -2.46 1.02
N THR A 53 33.50 -3.54 0.54
CA THR A 53 32.03 -3.66 0.50
C THR A 53 31.41 -3.66 1.90
N ARG A 54 32.03 -4.34 2.87
CA ARG A 54 31.60 -4.26 4.29
C ARG A 54 31.81 -2.87 4.88
N GLY A 55 32.89 -2.18 4.50
CA GLY A 55 33.14 -0.80 4.91
C GLY A 55 32.05 0.15 4.43
N GLN A 56 31.71 0.08 3.14
CA GLN A 56 30.60 0.86 2.55
C GLN A 56 29.26 0.54 3.21
N ALA A 57 28.96 -0.73 3.46
CA ALA A 57 27.73 -1.12 4.15
C ALA A 57 27.63 -0.58 5.59
N LEU A 58 28.76 -0.39 6.28
CA LEU A 58 28.80 0.24 7.60
C LEU A 58 28.61 1.76 7.50
N GLU A 59 29.23 2.42 6.51
CA GLU A 59 29.01 3.85 6.25
C GLU A 59 27.54 4.14 5.93
N ASP A 60 26.91 3.35 5.06
CA ASP A 60 25.49 3.45 4.73
C ASP A 60 24.60 3.25 5.97
N LEU A 61 24.99 2.35 6.88
CA LEU A 61 24.27 2.10 8.13
C LEU A 61 24.40 3.29 9.08
N GLU A 62 25.60 3.87 9.23
CA GLU A 62 25.80 5.09 10.02
C GLU A 62 25.03 6.28 9.45
N GLU A 63 25.00 6.45 8.13
CA GLU A 63 24.20 7.49 7.47
C GLU A 63 22.71 7.27 7.71
N SER A 64 22.23 6.02 7.61
CA SER A 64 20.84 5.69 7.95
C SER A 64 20.52 5.94 9.42
N GLU A 65 21.46 5.72 10.35
CA GLU A 65 21.26 6.03 11.77
C GLU A 65 21.23 7.54 12.00
N ARG A 66 22.12 8.32 11.37
CA ARG A 66 22.08 9.79 11.41
C ARG A 66 20.75 10.32 10.88
N ALA A 67 20.29 9.84 9.73
CA ALA A 67 19.00 10.22 9.16
C ALA A 67 17.81 9.85 10.06
N ARG A 68 17.89 8.72 10.77
CA ARG A 68 16.88 8.35 11.78
C ARG A 68 16.91 9.29 12.97
N THR A 69 18.09 9.64 13.49
CA THR A 69 18.20 10.55 14.62
C THR A 69 17.65 11.94 14.27
N THR A 70 17.98 12.48 13.10
CA THR A 70 17.43 13.77 12.66
C THR A 70 15.92 13.72 12.48
N ALA A 71 15.40 12.66 11.85
CA ALA A 71 13.95 12.47 11.71
C ALA A 71 13.24 12.34 13.07
N THR A 72 13.87 11.70 14.07
CA THR A 72 13.29 11.63 15.42
C THR A 72 13.33 12.96 16.16
N GLU A 73 14.35 13.78 15.93
CA GLU A 73 14.45 15.13 16.49
C GLU A 73 13.41 16.07 15.87
N GLU A 74 13.24 16.02 14.54
CA GLU A 74 12.19 16.77 13.82
C GLU A 74 10.79 16.33 14.27
N ALA A 75 10.54 15.02 14.38
CA ALA A 75 9.26 14.51 14.88
C ALA A 75 8.97 14.98 16.31
N ARG A 76 10.00 15.08 17.15
CA ARG A 76 9.86 15.62 18.51
C ARG A 76 9.57 17.12 18.50
N ALA A 77 10.25 17.89 17.65
CA ALA A 77 9.97 19.32 17.49
C ALA A 77 8.52 19.57 17.05
N PHE A 78 8.02 18.83 16.05
CA PHE A 78 6.62 18.92 15.63
C PHE A 78 5.62 18.50 16.72
N GLN A 79 5.97 17.52 17.56
CA GLN A 79 5.13 17.15 18.70
C GLN A 79 5.06 18.27 19.74
N GLU A 80 6.18 18.95 20.01
CA GLU A 80 6.24 20.09 20.91
C GLU A 80 5.41 21.27 20.35
N GLU A 81 5.56 21.61 19.07
CA GLU A 81 4.73 22.62 18.38
C GLU A 81 3.23 22.29 18.42
N LEU A 82 2.85 21.02 18.20
CA LEU A 82 1.44 20.60 18.29
C LEU A 82 0.88 20.72 19.72
N VAL A 83 1.69 20.47 20.74
CA VAL A 83 1.28 20.67 22.14
C VAL A 83 1.09 22.15 22.43
N GLU A 84 2.00 23.02 21.97
CA GLU A 84 1.87 24.46 22.11
C GLU A 84 0.63 25.01 21.39
N LEU A 85 0.38 24.60 20.14
CA LEU A 85 -0.80 25.01 19.38
C LEU A 85 -2.10 24.55 20.03
N ARG A 86 -2.15 23.31 20.58
CA ARG A 86 -3.31 22.82 21.32
C ARG A 86 -3.54 23.63 22.59
N GLN A 87 -2.48 24.02 23.28
CA GLN A 87 -2.59 24.83 24.48
C GLN A 87 -3.07 26.25 24.15
N GLN A 88 -2.53 26.88 23.11
CA GLN A 88 -3.00 28.18 22.62
C GLN A 88 -4.48 28.13 22.22
N SER A 89 -4.91 27.08 21.52
CA SER A 89 -6.32 26.90 21.16
C SER A 89 -7.22 26.72 22.39
N ALA A 90 -6.77 25.95 23.39
CA ALA A 90 -7.51 25.78 24.64
C ALA A 90 -7.63 27.10 25.42
N ASP A 91 -6.55 27.89 25.49
CA ASP A 91 -6.54 29.19 26.14
C ASP A 91 -7.42 30.20 25.41
N GLU A 92 -7.42 30.19 24.07
CA GLU A 92 -8.31 31.02 23.25
C GLU A 92 -9.78 30.63 23.45
N GLN A 93 -10.10 29.34 23.47
CA GLN A 93 -11.45 28.86 23.78
C GLN A 93 -11.91 29.27 25.18
N LEU A 94 -11.03 29.19 26.18
CA LEU A 94 -11.32 29.66 27.54
C LEU A 94 -11.54 31.18 27.56
N ARG A 95 -10.72 31.94 26.83
CA ARG A 95 -10.87 33.40 26.69
C ARG A 95 -12.23 33.76 26.07
N LEU A 96 -12.60 33.11 24.96
CA LEU A 96 -13.89 33.33 24.28
C LEU A 96 -15.07 32.94 25.17
N ARG A 97 -14.96 31.82 25.91
CA ARG A 97 -15.99 31.40 26.86
C ARG A 97 -16.15 32.40 28.00
N ASN A 98 -15.06 32.91 28.55
CA ASN A 98 -15.08 33.92 29.60
C ASN A 98 -15.67 35.24 29.09
N GLN A 99 -15.33 35.65 27.87
CA GLN A 99 -15.93 36.80 27.21
C GLN A 99 -17.45 36.61 27.06
N HIS A 100 -17.90 35.46 26.56
CA HIS A 100 -19.32 35.16 26.42
C HIS A 100 -20.05 35.16 27.77
N ILE A 101 -19.43 34.62 28.83
CA ILE A 101 -20.00 34.67 30.19
C ILE A 101 -20.12 36.13 30.67
N ALA A 102 -19.13 36.97 30.41
CA ALA A 102 -19.16 38.39 30.77
C ALA A 102 -20.25 39.16 29.99
N GLU A 103 -20.36 38.92 28.67
CA GLU A 103 -21.42 39.50 27.84
C GLU A 103 -22.81 39.04 28.32
N MET A 104 -22.98 37.76 28.64
CA MET A 104 -24.24 37.23 29.20
C MET A 104 -24.55 37.80 30.58
N ALA A 105 -23.54 38.12 31.40
CA ALA A 105 -23.73 38.78 32.68
C ALA A 105 -24.16 40.24 32.50
N ALA A 106 -23.53 40.99 31.60
CA ALA A 106 -23.90 42.35 31.26
C ALA A 106 -25.35 42.43 30.73
N LEU A 107 -25.73 41.54 29.80
CA LEU A 107 -27.10 41.47 29.31
C LEU A 107 -28.11 41.18 30.43
N ARG A 108 -27.77 40.32 31.39
CA ARG A 108 -28.64 40.05 32.55
C ARG A 108 -28.82 41.29 33.42
N GLU A 109 -27.76 42.07 33.63
CA GLU A 109 -27.82 43.33 34.38
C GLU A 109 -28.71 44.35 33.66
N GLU A 110 -28.53 44.53 32.35
CA GLU A 110 -29.40 45.38 31.52
C GLU A 110 -30.88 44.93 31.58
N PHE A 111 -31.14 43.62 31.52
CA PHE A 111 -32.50 43.09 31.68
C PHE A 111 -33.09 43.33 33.08
N GLU A 112 -32.26 43.25 34.13
CA GLU A 112 -32.70 43.58 35.49
C GLU A 112 -32.98 45.06 35.67
N GLU A 113 -32.18 45.94 35.06
CA GLU A 113 -32.44 47.39 35.03
C GLU A 113 -33.70 47.74 34.24
N LEU A 114 -33.92 47.11 33.08
CA LEU A 114 -35.16 47.22 32.33
C LEU A 114 -36.35 46.76 33.16
N ARG A 115 -36.26 45.63 33.89
CA ARG A 115 -37.33 45.20 34.79
C ARG A 115 -37.56 46.19 35.93
N ARG A 116 -36.52 46.78 36.51
CA ARG A 116 -36.66 47.80 37.58
C ARG A 116 -37.38 49.04 37.06
N THR A 117 -37.05 49.49 35.85
CA THR A 117 -37.69 50.66 35.21
C THR A 117 -39.11 50.35 34.75
N GLU A 118 -39.38 49.16 34.21
CA GLU A 118 -40.73 48.70 33.85
C GLU A 118 -41.63 48.53 35.08
N VAL A 119 -41.12 47.98 36.20
CA VAL A 119 -41.86 47.86 37.46
C VAL A 119 -42.17 49.24 38.06
N ALA A 120 -41.25 50.21 37.92
CA ALA A 120 -41.51 51.60 38.29
C ALA A 120 -42.57 52.27 37.39
N ALA A 121 -42.56 51.98 36.08
CA ALA A 121 -43.55 52.50 35.13
C ALA A 121 -44.94 51.82 35.27
N ALA A 122 -44.97 50.55 35.67
CA ALA A 122 -46.17 49.75 35.88
C ALA A 122 -46.98 50.15 37.12
N GLN A 123 -46.47 51.02 38.00
CA GLN A 123 -47.26 51.63 39.09
C GLN A 123 -48.28 52.68 38.61
N SER A 124 -48.48 52.84 37.29
CA SER A 124 -49.54 53.65 36.70
C SER A 124 -50.54 52.76 35.93
N ASP A 125 -51.58 52.30 36.62
CA ASP A 125 -52.51 51.23 36.22
C ASP A 125 -53.27 51.44 34.89
N GLY A 126 -53.13 52.59 34.22
CA GLY A 126 -53.71 52.83 32.89
C GLY A 126 -52.84 52.39 31.70
N LYS A 127 -51.52 52.25 31.86
CA LYS A 127 -50.57 52.04 30.74
C LYS A 127 -50.24 50.58 30.45
N ILE A 128 -50.57 49.66 31.36
CA ILE A 128 -50.22 48.24 31.24
C ILE A 128 -51.03 47.54 30.13
N ALA A 129 -52.28 47.96 29.89
CA ALA A 129 -53.11 47.36 28.86
C ALA A 129 -52.63 47.73 27.44
N THR A 130 -52.25 48.99 27.22
CA THR A 130 -51.72 49.47 25.93
C THR A 130 -50.35 48.87 25.64
N LEU A 131 -49.45 48.82 26.63
CA LEU A 131 -48.13 48.18 26.50
C LEU A 131 -48.24 46.68 26.22
N ARG A 132 -49.20 45.96 26.82
CA ARG A 132 -49.42 44.55 26.51
C ARG A 132 -49.89 44.32 25.07
N GLU A 133 -50.68 45.23 24.52
CA GLU A 133 -51.11 45.14 23.12
C GLU A 133 -49.97 45.50 22.15
N GLU A 134 -49.18 46.53 22.47
CA GLU A 134 -47.98 46.90 21.73
C GLU A 134 -46.93 45.78 21.76
N SER A 135 -46.63 45.21 22.93
CA SER A 135 -45.72 44.06 23.05
C SER A 135 -46.21 42.83 22.27
N ARG A 136 -47.53 42.62 22.14
CA ARG A 136 -48.06 41.54 21.29
C ARG A 136 -47.85 41.84 19.81
N LYS A 137 -48.06 43.08 19.38
CA LYS A 137 -47.81 43.52 17.99
C LYS A 137 -46.33 43.47 17.64
N GLU A 138 -45.44 43.88 18.54
CA GLU A 138 -44.00 43.80 18.36
C GLU A 138 -43.49 42.37 18.30
N ARG A 139 -43.98 41.48 19.19
CA ARG A 139 -43.64 40.05 19.12
C ARG A 139 -44.12 39.41 17.82
N ALA A 140 -45.31 39.75 17.36
CA ALA A 140 -45.81 39.26 16.06
C ALA A 140 -44.95 39.79 14.90
N ALA A 141 -44.59 41.08 14.91
CA ALA A 141 -43.73 41.68 13.89
C ALA A 141 -42.31 41.08 13.89
N LEU A 142 -41.73 40.83 15.06
CA LEU A 142 -40.43 40.16 15.20
C LEU A 142 -40.49 38.71 14.73
N GLN A 143 -41.56 37.98 15.05
CA GLN A 143 -41.74 36.62 14.54
C GLN A 143 -41.85 36.59 13.01
N GLU A 144 -42.55 37.54 12.39
CA GLU A 144 -42.62 37.62 10.93
C GLU A 144 -41.30 38.02 10.30
N ARG A 145 -40.53 38.95 10.91
CA ARG A 145 -39.16 39.26 10.47
C ARG A 145 -38.24 38.06 10.57
N HIS A 146 -38.26 37.35 11.70
CA HIS A 146 -37.45 36.16 11.90
C HIS A 146 -37.82 35.05 10.91
N LYS A 147 -39.12 34.80 10.67
CA LYS A 147 -39.56 33.88 9.61
C LYS A 147 -39.04 34.31 8.24
N ALA A 148 -39.11 35.59 7.91
CA ALA A 148 -38.62 36.11 6.64
C ALA A 148 -37.09 35.96 6.50
N GLU A 149 -36.33 36.19 7.56
CA GLU A 149 -34.88 35.96 7.60
C GLU A 149 -34.53 34.48 7.47
N VAL A 150 -35.23 33.60 8.18
CA VAL A 150 -35.05 32.14 8.07
C VAL A 150 -35.35 31.68 6.63
N GLU A 151 -36.40 32.18 6.00
CA GLU A 151 -36.70 31.85 4.60
C GLU A 151 -35.67 32.42 3.61
N LYS A 152 -35.10 33.61 3.89
CA LYS A 152 -33.96 34.14 3.11
C LYS A 152 -32.73 33.25 3.25
N LEU A 153 -32.39 32.83 4.47
CA LEU A 153 -31.26 31.94 4.74
C LEU A 153 -31.47 30.57 4.10
N LYS A 154 -32.68 30.00 4.13
CA LYS A 154 -33.01 28.76 3.42
C LYS A 154 -32.81 28.88 1.91
N ARG A 155 -33.26 29.99 1.30
CA ARG A 155 -33.04 30.23 -0.14
C ARG A 155 -31.57 30.39 -0.47
N ALA A 156 -30.82 31.12 0.35
CA ALA A 156 -29.37 31.26 0.17
C ALA A 156 -28.66 29.90 0.32
N ALA A 157 -29.02 29.10 1.33
CA ALA A 157 -28.48 27.76 1.51
C ALA A 157 -28.78 26.85 0.31
N GLN A 158 -30.01 26.88 -0.21
CA GLN A 158 -30.39 26.14 -1.42
C GLN A 158 -29.58 26.58 -2.65
N GLN A 159 -29.33 27.89 -2.81
CA GLN A 159 -28.49 28.41 -3.89
C GLN A 159 -27.04 27.94 -3.76
N TRP A 160 -26.49 27.94 -2.55
CA TRP A 160 -25.14 27.41 -2.30
C TRP A 160 -25.06 25.90 -2.57
N GLU A 161 -26.08 25.13 -2.17
CA GLU A 161 -26.16 23.70 -2.50
C GLU A 161 -26.23 23.45 -4.01
N GLU A 162 -26.99 24.27 -4.75
CA GLU A 162 -27.10 24.17 -6.20
C GLU A 162 -25.77 24.53 -6.88
N GLN A 163 -25.10 25.61 -6.44
CA GLN A 163 -23.77 25.99 -6.92
C GLN A 163 -22.72 24.90 -6.63
N LEU A 164 -22.77 24.26 -5.47
CA LEU A 164 -21.90 23.13 -5.16
C LEU A 164 -22.18 21.95 -6.08
N ARG A 165 -23.45 21.62 -6.32
CA ARG A 165 -23.82 20.54 -7.26
C ARG A 165 -23.42 20.84 -8.70
N ASP A 166 -23.48 22.10 -9.13
CA ASP A 166 -22.97 22.52 -10.44
C ASP A 166 -21.44 22.39 -10.49
N GLY A 167 -20.73 22.87 -9.47
CA GLY A 167 -19.27 22.74 -9.38
C GLY A 167 -18.78 21.29 -9.36
N TYR A 168 -19.50 20.39 -8.67
CA TYR A 168 -19.20 18.95 -8.70
C TYR A 168 -19.46 18.33 -10.08
N ARG A 169 -20.54 18.72 -10.76
CA ARG A 169 -20.82 18.26 -12.13
C ARG A 169 -19.75 18.71 -13.11
N GLU A 170 -19.32 19.98 -13.05
CA GLU A 170 -18.22 20.48 -13.88
C GLU A 170 -16.90 19.75 -13.61
N LEU A 171 -16.62 19.43 -12.34
CA LEU A 171 -15.42 18.67 -11.97
C LEU A 171 -15.49 17.22 -12.50
N GLU A 172 -16.64 16.56 -12.36
CA GLU A 172 -16.87 15.23 -12.92
C GLU A 172 -16.74 15.23 -14.44
N GLU A 173 -17.27 16.24 -15.13
CA GLU A 173 -17.11 16.40 -16.58
C GLU A 173 -15.64 16.58 -16.97
N ARG A 174 -14.88 17.42 -16.26
CA ARG A 174 -13.43 17.58 -16.47
C ARG A 174 -12.67 16.27 -16.27
N HIS A 175 -12.91 15.55 -15.19
CA HIS A 175 -12.26 14.26 -14.96
C HIS A 175 -12.69 13.21 -16.00
N SER A 176 -13.95 13.22 -16.43
CA SER A 176 -14.41 12.30 -17.47
C SER A 176 -13.70 12.56 -18.79
N THR A 177 -13.56 13.83 -19.19
CA THR A 177 -12.86 14.21 -20.42
C THR A 177 -11.36 13.93 -20.34
N GLU A 178 -10.73 14.11 -19.19
CA GLU A 178 -9.34 13.74 -18.94
C GLU A 178 -9.12 12.22 -19.04
N ILE A 179 -9.99 11.42 -18.39
CA ILE A 179 -9.95 9.95 -18.49
C ILE A 179 -10.16 9.48 -19.93
N GLU A 180 -11.10 10.10 -20.66
CA GLU A 180 -11.28 9.81 -22.08
C GLU A 180 -10.06 10.22 -22.92
N GLY A 181 -9.41 11.33 -22.60
CA GLY A 181 -8.14 11.76 -23.20
C GLY A 181 -7.06 10.70 -23.02
N LEU A 182 -6.80 10.30 -21.77
CA LEU A 182 -5.82 9.26 -21.45
C LEU A 182 -6.14 7.92 -22.11
N ARG A 183 -7.43 7.55 -22.20
CA ARG A 183 -7.84 6.34 -22.93
C ARG A 183 -7.57 6.43 -24.42
N ARG A 184 -7.79 7.59 -25.05
CA ARG A 184 -7.46 7.81 -26.46
C ARG A 184 -5.94 7.74 -26.68
N ASP A 185 -5.16 8.40 -25.84
CA ASP A 185 -3.70 8.40 -25.94
C ASP A 185 -3.13 6.99 -25.75
N HIS A 186 -3.61 6.26 -24.75
CA HIS A 186 -3.22 4.86 -24.54
C HIS A 186 -3.64 3.96 -25.71
N SER A 187 -4.83 4.17 -26.29
CA SER A 187 -5.25 3.41 -27.47
C SER A 187 -4.36 3.70 -28.69
N ALA A 188 -3.94 4.95 -28.88
CA ALA A 188 -3.02 5.33 -29.94
C ALA A 188 -1.63 4.71 -29.75
N GLU A 189 -1.13 4.66 -28.51
CA GLU A 189 0.13 4.00 -28.14
C GLU A 189 0.08 2.49 -28.40
N VAL A 190 -1.03 1.83 -28.04
CA VAL A 190 -1.23 0.42 -28.33
C VAL A 190 -1.27 0.18 -29.84
N GLU A 191 -1.93 1.04 -30.61
CA GLU A 191 -1.92 0.93 -32.07
C GLU A 191 -0.54 1.15 -32.68
N THR A 192 0.27 2.08 -32.17
CA THR A 192 1.65 2.26 -32.64
C THR A 192 2.51 1.03 -32.33
N LEU A 193 2.42 0.50 -31.11
CA LEU A 193 3.15 -0.72 -30.73
C LEU A 193 2.69 -1.93 -31.55
N GLN A 194 1.40 -2.03 -31.88
CA GLN A 194 0.90 -3.09 -32.75
C GLN A 194 1.43 -2.98 -34.18
N ARG A 195 1.55 -1.76 -34.73
CA ARG A 195 2.17 -1.54 -36.05
C ARG A 195 3.64 -1.93 -36.03
N GLU A 196 4.40 -1.46 -35.06
CA GLU A 196 5.83 -1.81 -34.89
C GLU A 196 6.02 -3.32 -34.73
N TYR A 197 5.18 -3.98 -33.93
CA TYR A 197 5.22 -5.43 -33.78
C TYR A 197 4.91 -6.16 -35.10
N SER A 198 3.93 -5.68 -35.88
CA SER A 198 3.59 -6.27 -37.18
C SER A 198 4.68 -6.04 -38.24
N GLU A 199 5.36 -4.90 -38.20
CA GLU A 199 6.52 -4.59 -39.05
C GLU A 199 7.67 -5.53 -38.70
N LEU A 200 8.01 -5.65 -37.41
CA LEU A 200 9.03 -6.56 -36.93
C LEU A 200 8.72 -8.02 -37.28
N GLU A 201 7.47 -8.46 -37.16
CA GLU A 201 7.05 -9.80 -37.56
C GLU A 201 7.21 -10.01 -39.08
N SER A 202 6.93 -8.99 -39.89
CA SER A 202 7.13 -9.05 -41.35
C SER A 202 8.61 -9.11 -41.72
N GLU A 203 9.48 -8.38 -41.01
CA GLU A 203 10.94 -8.42 -41.18
C GLU A 203 11.49 -9.80 -40.80
N TYR A 204 11.10 -10.34 -39.64
CA TYR A 204 11.50 -11.70 -39.24
C TYR A 204 11.02 -12.76 -40.23
N ARG A 205 9.81 -12.63 -40.78
CA ARG A 205 9.33 -13.56 -41.81
C ARG A 205 10.16 -13.45 -43.08
N ALA A 206 10.49 -12.24 -43.52
CA ALA A 206 11.34 -12.04 -44.69
C ALA A 206 12.75 -12.62 -44.48
N GLU A 207 13.35 -12.43 -43.30
CA GLU A 207 14.66 -13.02 -42.94
C GLU A 207 14.62 -14.55 -42.94
N VAL A 208 13.55 -15.15 -42.40
CA VAL A 208 13.36 -16.61 -42.45
C VAL A 208 13.19 -17.11 -43.89
N GLU A 209 12.51 -16.35 -44.76
CA GLU A 209 12.38 -16.69 -46.17
C GLU A 209 13.70 -16.57 -46.93
N THR A 210 14.52 -15.56 -46.65
CA THR A 210 15.87 -15.45 -47.25
C THR A 210 16.77 -16.59 -46.80
N LEU A 211 16.78 -16.93 -45.51
CA LEU A 211 17.56 -18.07 -45.00
C LEU A 211 17.09 -19.40 -45.60
N ARG A 212 15.78 -19.55 -45.83
CA ARG A 212 15.24 -20.73 -46.53
C ARG A 212 15.68 -20.79 -48.00
N ALA A 213 15.66 -19.66 -48.70
CA ALA A 213 16.12 -19.59 -50.08
C ALA A 213 17.62 -19.92 -50.20
N GLU A 214 18.45 -19.38 -49.31
CA GLU A 214 19.89 -19.70 -49.24
C GLU A 214 20.13 -21.19 -48.96
N ALA A 215 19.36 -21.79 -48.04
CA ALA A 215 19.44 -23.22 -47.75
C ALA A 215 19.01 -24.08 -48.94
N GLU A 216 18.00 -23.65 -49.71
CA GLU A 216 17.59 -24.31 -50.95
C GLU A 216 18.65 -24.20 -52.06
N GLU A 217 19.30 -23.04 -52.21
CA GLU A 217 20.43 -22.86 -53.14
C GLU A 217 21.60 -23.78 -52.78
N GLN A 218 22.00 -23.81 -51.50
CA GLN A 218 23.03 -24.73 -51.01
C GLN A 218 22.68 -26.19 -51.30
N LYS A 219 21.42 -26.57 -51.11
CA LYS A 219 20.94 -27.91 -51.44
C LYS A 219 21.04 -28.18 -52.95
N ILE A 220 20.65 -27.25 -53.80
CA ILE A 220 20.75 -27.40 -55.27
C ILE A 220 22.22 -27.55 -55.69
N GLU A 221 23.12 -26.78 -55.08
CA GLU A 221 24.55 -26.85 -55.36
C GLU A 221 25.13 -28.21 -54.93
N LEU A 222 24.77 -28.71 -53.75
CA LEU A 222 25.13 -30.05 -53.29
C LEU A 222 24.55 -31.17 -54.19
N GLU A 223 23.29 -31.04 -54.62
CA GLU A 223 22.71 -31.98 -55.57
C GLU A 223 23.45 -31.96 -56.91
N ARG A 224 23.92 -30.79 -57.35
CA ARG A 224 24.71 -30.65 -58.57
C ARG A 224 26.08 -31.29 -58.44
N THR A 225 26.81 -31.07 -57.34
CA THR A 225 28.11 -31.70 -57.11
C THR A 225 27.99 -33.21 -57.05
N ILE A 226 26.98 -33.75 -56.35
CA ILE A 226 26.70 -35.19 -56.31
C ILE A 226 26.38 -35.74 -57.72
N ARG A 227 25.59 -35.01 -58.52
CA ARG A 227 25.31 -35.42 -59.90
C ARG A 227 26.58 -35.42 -60.75
N GLU A 228 27.42 -34.39 -60.65
CA GLU A 228 28.68 -34.29 -61.38
C GLU A 228 29.68 -35.38 -60.96
N GLU A 229 29.80 -35.67 -59.67
CA GLU A 229 30.63 -36.78 -59.14
C GLU A 229 30.12 -38.13 -59.65
N SER A 230 28.81 -38.40 -59.55
CA SER A 230 28.23 -39.64 -60.08
C SER A 230 28.35 -39.76 -61.61
N ALA A 231 28.39 -38.64 -62.34
CA ALA A 231 28.64 -38.63 -63.78
C ALA A 231 30.10 -38.93 -64.09
N ARG A 232 31.05 -38.34 -63.34
CA ARG A 232 32.49 -38.67 -63.45
C ARG A 232 32.76 -40.13 -63.14
N GLU A 233 32.16 -40.67 -62.08
CA GLU A 233 32.27 -42.10 -61.75
C GLU A 233 31.73 -43.00 -62.86
N ARG A 234 30.58 -42.65 -63.46
CA ARG A 234 30.04 -43.39 -64.61
C ARG A 234 30.95 -43.29 -65.84
N ASP A 235 31.50 -42.11 -66.13
CA ASP A 235 32.43 -41.92 -67.24
C ASP A 235 33.75 -42.68 -67.04
N GLU A 236 34.26 -42.74 -65.80
CA GLU A 236 35.41 -43.55 -65.43
C GLU A 236 35.12 -45.05 -65.54
N GLN A 237 33.94 -45.49 -65.10
CA GLN A 237 33.47 -46.87 -65.30
C GLN A 237 33.39 -47.21 -66.80
N LEU A 238 32.80 -46.33 -67.61
CA LEU A 238 32.71 -46.51 -69.06
C LEU A 238 34.10 -46.48 -69.74
N ARG A 239 35.04 -45.66 -69.25
CA ARG A 239 36.44 -45.68 -69.73
C ARG A 239 37.13 -46.99 -69.37
N ALA A 240 36.97 -47.47 -68.13
CA ALA A 240 37.53 -48.75 -67.69
C ALA A 240 36.92 -49.92 -68.48
N GLU A 241 35.62 -49.89 -68.78
CA GLU A 241 34.97 -50.87 -69.65
C GLU A 241 35.46 -50.76 -71.10
N ARG A 242 35.63 -49.55 -71.65
CA ARG A 242 36.23 -49.35 -72.98
C ARG A 242 37.66 -49.82 -73.05
N GLU A 243 38.46 -49.65 -71.99
CA GLU A 243 39.82 -50.16 -71.90
C GLU A 243 39.85 -51.69 -71.81
N ARG A 244 38.91 -52.30 -71.06
CA ARG A 244 38.72 -53.76 -71.05
C ARG A 244 38.32 -54.28 -72.43
N HIS A 245 37.36 -53.64 -73.09
CA HIS A 245 36.95 -54.00 -74.44
C HIS A 245 38.03 -53.71 -75.48
N ALA A 246 38.85 -52.66 -75.31
CA ALA A 246 39.99 -52.39 -76.18
C ALA A 246 41.06 -53.50 -76.04
N ALA A 247 41.35 -53.94 -74.81
CA ALA A 247 42.24 -55.07 -74.55
C ALA A 247 41.68 -56.39 -75.11
N GLU A 248 40.36 -56.57 -75.04
CA GLU A 248 39.65 -57.73 -75.60
C GLU A 248 39.68 -57.71 -77.14
N VAL A 249 39.50 -56.54 -77.76
CA VAL A 249 39.62 -56.33 -79.21
C VAL A 249 41.07 -56.49 -79.68
N GLU A 250 42.07 -56.12 -78.87
CA GLU A 250 43.48 -56.36 -79.16
C GLU A 250 43.83 -57.85 -79.08
N ALA A 251 43.26 -58.58 -78.11
CA ALA A 251 43.33 -60.03 -78.04
C ALA A 251 42.65 -60.72 -79.24
N LEU A 252 41.50 -60.19 -79.69
CA LEU A 252 40.80 -60.67 -80.89
C LEU A 252 41.54 -60.32 -82.18
N ARG A 253 42.23 -59.17 -82.27
CA ARG A 253 43.11 -58.81 -83.40
C ARG A 253 44.31 -59.75 -83.52
N ASN A 254 44.90 -60.15 -82.40
CA ASN A 254 45.97 -61.15 -82.38
C ASN A 254 45.46 -62.55 -82.79
N ALA A 255 44.19 -62.86 -82.50
CA ALA A 255 43.53 -64.08 -82.98
C ALA A 255 43.11 -63.99 -84.47
N ALA A 256 42.74 -62.80 -84.98
CA ALA A 256 42.33 -62.56 -86.36
C ALA A 256 43.51 -62.62 -87.34
N ALA A 257 44.70 -62.15 -86.95
CA ALA A 257 45.93 -62.27 -87.74
C ALA A 257 46.32 -63.75 -88.02
N SER A 258 45.81 -64.70 -87.24
CA SER A 258 46.01 -66.14 -87.45
C SER A 258 44.96 -66.78 -88.38
N ARG A 259 43.84 -66.09 -88.65
CA ARG A 259 42.74 -66.58 -89.53
C ARG A 259 42.74 -65.94 -90.93
N GLU A 260 43.43 -64.81 -91.12
CA GLU A 260 43.48 -64.07 -92.39
C GLU A 260 44.27 -64.80 -93.50
N LEU A 261 45.12 -65.77 -93.15
CA LEU A 261 45.91 -66.58 -94.09
C LEU A 261 45.14 -67.81 -94.64
N GLU A 262 44.10 -68.28 -93.94
CA GLU A 262 43.26 -69.39 -94.40
C GLU A 262 42.04 -68.90 -95.20
N LEU A 263 41.57 -67.67 -94.95
CA LEU A 263 40.34 -67.14 -95.55
C LEU A 263 40.50 -66.53 -96.95
N GLN A 264 41.72 -66.23 -97.43
CA GLN A 264 41.94 -65.69 -98.78
C GLN A 264 41.62 -66.67 -99.93
N LYS A 265 41.41 -67.96 -99.65
CA LYS A 265 41.07 -68.97 -100.67
C LYS A 265 39.59 -69.34 -100.74
N GLU A 266 38.81 -69.04 -99.71
CA GLU A 266 37.38 -69.42 -99.66
C GLU A 266 36.44 -68.20 -99.82
N LEU A 267 36.94 -66.98 -99.64
CA LEU A 267 36.15 -65.73 -99.69
C LEU A 267 35.76 -65.22 -101.08
N SER A 268 36.37 -65.70 -102.16
CA SER A 268 35.99 -65.22 -103.51
C SER A 268 34.74 -65.88 -104.06
N GLU A 269 34.32 -67.04 -103.54
CA GLU A 269 33.20 -67.82 -104.09
C GLU A 269 31.95 -67.82 -103.19
N SER A 270 32.05 -67.60 -101.87
CA SER A 270 30.87 -67.48 -101.00
C SER A 270 30.39 -66.05 -100.73
N ALA A 271 31.19 -65.02 -101.11
CA ALA A 271 30.89 -63.61 -100.84
C ALA A 271 29.68 -63.03 -101.62
N GLU A 272 29.25 -63.67 -102.72
CA GLU A 272 28.06 -63.22 -103.46
C GLU A 272 26.78 -63.93 -103.00
N SER A 273 26.87 -65.18 -102.50
CA SER A 273 25.73 -65.90 -101.93
C SER A 273 25.41 -65.45 -100.50
N HIS A 274 26.42 -65.19 -99.66
CA HIS A 274 26.20 -64.69 -98.31
C HIS A 274 25.85 -63.19 -98.27
N ARG A 275 26.05 -62.41 -99.33
CA ARG A 275 25.60 -61.01 -99.34
C ARG A 275 24.08 -60.88 -99.32
N VAL A 276 23.35 -61.80 -99.94
CA VAL A 276 21.88 -61.80 -99.90
C VAL A 276 21.38 -62.32 -98.55
N GLU A 277 21.99 -63.39 -98.03
CA GLU A 277 21.65 -63.98 -96.73
C GLU A 277 22.02 -63.07 -95.55
N VAL A 278 23.09 -62.28 -95.67
CA VAL A 278 23.49 -61.27 -94.67
C VAL A 278 22.59 -60.04 -94.72
N GLU A 279 22.12 -59.61 -95.89
CA GLU A 279 21.13 -58.53 -95.97
C GLU A 279 19.76 -58.98 -95.43
N GLU A 280 19.38 -60.24 -95.64
CA GLU A 280 18.15 -60.83 -95.08
C GLU A 280 18.24 -61.00 -93.54
N LEU A 281 19.37 -61.50 -93.03
CA LEU A 281 19.65 -61.55 -91.59
C LEU A 281 19.84 -60.16 -90.97
N ARG A 282 20.35 -59.17 -91.71
CA ARG A 282 20.39 -57.77 -91.24
C ARG A 282 19.00 -57.20 -91.09
N LEU A 283 18.11 -57.44 -92.05
CA LEU A 283 16.70 -57.06 -91.97
C LEU A 283 15.99 -57.77 -90.81
N GLU A 284 16.29 -59.03 -90.55
CA GLU A 284 15.74 -59.78 -89.41
C GLU A 284 16.32 -59.31 -88.07
N ILE A 285 17.60 -58.95 -88.02
CA ILE A 285 18.23 -58.32 -86.84
C ILE A 285 17.68 -56.91 -86.60
N GLU A 286 17.44 -56.13 -87.66
CA GLU A 286 16.85 -54.79 -87.57
C GLU A 286 15.38 -54.86 -87.15
N ASN A 287 14.62 -55.84 -87.64
CA ASN A 287 13.25 -56.11 -87.19
C ASN A 287 13.22 -56.59 -85.73
N THR A 288 14.11 -57.49 -85.31
CA THR A 288 14.17 -57.92 -83.91
C THR A 288 14.71 -56.84 -82.98
N ALA A 289 15.60 -55.96 -83.46
CA ALA A 289 16.08 -54.79 -82.74
C ALA A 289 14.98 -53.75 -82.56
N THR A 290 14.21 -53.45 -83.61
CA THR A 290 13.05 -52.54 -83.53
C THR A 290 11.95 -53.12 -82.65
N GLU A 291 11.65 -54.41 -82.73
CA GLU A 291 10.73 -55.08 -81.80
C GLU A 291 11.24 -55.06 -80.35
N ALA A 292 12.54 -55.22 -80.12
CA ALA A 292 13.14 -55.13 -78.79
C ALA A 292 13.13 -53.70 -78.25
N GLU A 293 13.36 -52.69 -79.10
CA GLU A 293 13.23 -51.27 -78.75
C GLU A 293 11.77 -50.90 -78.44
N GLU A 294 10.80 -51.39 -79.22
CA GLU A 294 9.40 -51.19 -78.92
C GLU A 294 8.98 -51.85 -77.59
N ARG A 295 9.54 -53.01 -77.25
CA ARG A 295 9.33 -53.64 -75.94
C ARG A 295 9.96 -52.81 -74.82
N ARG A 296 11.20 -52.35 -74.99
CA ARG A 296 11.86 -51.45 -74.02
C ARG A 296 11.10 -50.15 -73.83
N ASP A 297 10.56 -49.57 -74.90
CA ASP A 297 9.74 -48.36 -74.84
C ASP A 297 8.39 -48.61 -74.14
N LYS A 298 7.78 -49.78 -74.35
CA LYS A 298 6.57 -50.19 -73.62
C LYS A 298 6.89 -50.37 -72.13
N ASP A 299 7.98 -51.06 -71.80
CA ASP A 299 8.42 -51.28 -70.43
C ASP A 299 8.79 -49.96 -69.73
N LEU A 300 9.48 -49.04 -70.42
CA LEU A 300 9.80 -47.70 -69.90
C LEU A 300 8.53 -46.87 -69.65
N LYS A 301 7.54 -46.94 -70.53
CA LYS A 301 6.24 -46.27 -70.33
C LYS A 301 5.48 -46.87 -69.15
N GLU A 302 5.57 -48.18 -68.94
CA GLU A 302 4.96 -48.86 -67.80
C GLU A 302 5.66 -48.53 -66.48
N VAL A 303 7.00 -48.57 -66.45
CA VAL A 303 7.81 -48.14 -65.30
C VAL A 303 7.53 -46.68 -64.95
N LYS A 304 7.42 -45.80 -65.95
CA LYS A 304 7.06 -44.38 -65.73
C LYS A 304 5.66 -44.24 -65.12
N ARG A 305 4.67 -45.00 -65.61
CA ARG A 305 3.32 -45.03 -65.02
C ARG A 305 3.34 -45.52 -63.57
N LEU A 306 4.10 -46.56 -63.27
CA LEU A 306 4.24 -47.08 -61.90
C LEU A 306 4.95 -46.08 -60.98
N ALA A 307 5.99 -45.41 -61.47
CA ALA A 307 6.69 -44.35 -60.73
C ALA A 307 5.76 -43.16 -60.43
N ASP A 308 5.02 -42.66 -61.42
CA ASP A 308 4.05 -41.56 -61.26
C ASP A 308 2.93 -41.95 -60.27
N THR A 309 2.49 -43.21 -60.29
CA THR A 309 1.46 -43.72 -59.37
C THR A 309 2.00 -43.76 -57.94
N ARG A 310 3.22 -44.27 -57.74
CA ARG A 310 3.87 -44.32 -56.43
C ARG A 310 4.21 -42.93 -55.88
N GLU A 311 4.58 -41.99 -56.73
CA GLU A 311 4.79 -40.59 -56.34
C GLU A 311 3.48 -39.95 -55.85
N ARG A 312 2.36 -40.17 -56.54
CA ARG A 312 1.04 -39.68 -56.11
C ARG A 312 0.60 -40.33 -54.79
N GLU A 313 0.86 -41.61 -54.60
CA GLU A 313 0.59 -42.30 -53.33
C GLU A 313 1.43 -41.73 -52.19
N LEU A 314 2.73 -41.51 -52.41
CA LEU A 314 3.61 -40.88 -51.42
C LEU A 314 3.12 -39.48 -51.05
N LYS A 315 2.77 -38.64 -52.05
CA LYS A 315 2.20 -37.30 -51.81
C LYS A 315 0.88 -37.37 -51.02
N ARG A 316 0.00 -38.34 -51.31
CA ARG A 316 -1.23 -38.54 -50.55
C ARG A 316 -0.95 -38.96 -49.10
N THR A 317 -0.02 -39.89 -48.89
CA THR A 317 0.34 -40.32 -47.52
C THR A 317 1.01 -39.21 -46.71
N GLN A 318 1.85 -38.39 -47.35
CA GLN A 318 2.46 -37.22 -46.71
C GLN A 318 1.41 -36.16 -46.37
N ALA A 319 0.45 -35.90 -47.27
CA ALA A 319 -0.65 -34.99 -47.01
C ALA A 319 -1.54 -35.47 -45.84
N ILE A 320 -1.83 -36.77 -45.76
CA ILE A 320 -2.58 -37.36 -44.64
C ILE A 320 -1.80 -37.19 -43.33
N ARG A 321 -0.50 -37.49 -43.31
CA ARG A 321 0.33 -37.32 -42.10
C ARG A 321 0.39 -35.88 -41.63
N LEU A 322 0.55 -34.93 -42.55
CA LEU A 322 0.54 -33.50 -42.23
C LEU A 322 -0.82 -33.06 -41.67
N ALA A 323 -1.93 -33.56 -42.22
CA ALA A 323 -3.27 -33.28 -41.72
C ALA A 323 -3.50 -33.88 -40.32
N GLU A 324 -3.04 -35.11 -40.07
CA GLU A 324 -3.09 -35.74 -38.74
C GLU A 324 -2.23 -34.97 -37.72
N GLU A 325 -1.03 -34.56 -38.09
CA GLU A 325 -0.16 -33.74 -37.24
C GLU A 325 -0.80 -32.38 -36.92
N GLN A 326 -1.38 -31.71 -37.91
CA GLN A 326 -2.14 -30.47 -37.71
C GLN A 326 -3.32 -30.67 -36.75
N GLU A 327 -4.11 -31.73 -36.93
CA GLU A 327 -5.23 -32.02 -36.03
C GLU A 327 -4.74 -32.30 -34.59
N THR A 328 -3.63 -33.01 -34.41
CA THR A 328 -3.06 -33.23 -33.08
C THR A 328 -2.53 -31.94 -32.45
N ALA A 329 -1.95 -31.03 -33.25
CA ALA A 329 -1.50 -29.73 -32.80
C ALA A 329 -2.70 -28.84 -32.39
N GLU A 330 -3.76 -28.80 -33.19
CA GLU A 330 -4.99 -28.09 -32.88
C GLU A 330 -5.65 -28.62 -31.60
N ARG A 331 -5.70 -29.95 -31.40
CA ARG A 331 -6.19 -30.55 -30.15
C ARG A 331 -5.34 -30.15 -28.94
N ARG A 332 -4.01 -30.06 -29.08
CA ARG A 332 -3.12 -29.59 -28.01
C ARG A 332 -3.36 -28.11 -27.69
N VAL A 333 -3.50 -27.26 -28.71
CA VAL A 333 -3.80 -25.84 -28.54
C VAL A 333 -5.16 -25.65 -27.86
N ALA A 334 -6.18 -26.40 -28.28
CA ALA A 334 -7.50 -26.37 -27.66
C ALA A 334 -7.46 -26.81 -26.19
N ALA A 335 -6.72 -27.88 -25.87
CA ALA A 335 -6.54 -28.35 -24.49
C ALA A 335 -5.83 -27.30 -23.61
N LEU A 336 -4.75 -26.67 -24.12
CA LEU A 336 -4.05 -25.60 -23.41
C LEU A 336 -4.92 -24.35 -23.20
N LYS A 337 -5.77 -24.02 -24.19
CA LYS A 337 -6.71 -22.90 -24.08
C LYS A 337 -7.77 -23.19 -23.01
N ALA A 338 -8.36 -24.38 -23.02
CA ALA A 338 -9.33 -24.81 -22.01
C ALA A 338 -8.72 -24.81 -20.60
N GLN A 339 -7.46 -25.25 -20.46
CA GLN A 339 -6.73 -25.20 -19.19
C GLN A 339 -6.52 -23.76 -18.72
N ARG A 340 -6.07 -22.85 -19.60
CA ARG A 340 -5.89 -21.43 -19.25
C ARG A 340 -7.20 -20.74 -18.87
N GLU A 341 -8.31 -21.09 -19.55
CA GLU A 341 -9.64 -20.56 -19.21
C GLU A 341 -10.11 -21.08 -17.84
N ALA A 342 -9.87 -22.35 -17.52
CA ALA A 342 -10.14 -22.90 -16.20
C ALA A 342 -9.31 -22.19 -15.11
N ASP A 343 -7.99 -22.05 -15.31
CA ASP A 343 -7.11 -21.35 -14.37
C ASP A 343 -7.55 -19.89 -14.17
N ALA A 344 -7.87 -19.17 -15.26
CA ALA A 344 -8.38 -17.81 -15.20
C ALA A 344 -9.72 -17.72 -14.45
N SER A 345 -10.61 -18.70 -14.62
CA SER A 345 -11.87 -18.74 -13.87
C SER A 345 -11.66 -18.96 -12.37
N THR A 346 -10.77 -19.87 -11.98
CA THR A 346 -10.45 -20.10 -10.55
C THR A 346 -9.77 -18.90 -9.90
N LEU A 347 -8.92 -18.18 -10.62
CA LEU A 347 -8.30 -16.94 -10.13
C LEU A 347 -9.36 -15.85 -9.94
N ARG A 348 -10.30 -15.68 -10.88
CA ARG A 348 -11.41 -14.72 -10.74
C ARG A 348 -12.30 -15.07 -9.56
N GLU A 349 -12.59 -16.35 -9.34
CA GLU A 349 -13.38 -16.81 -8.20
C GLU A 349 -12.67 -16.48 -6.88
N ARG A 350 -11.38 -16.81 -6.73
CA ARG A 350 -10.57 -16.45 -5.56
C ARG A 350 -10.52 -14.94 -5.31
N HIS A 351 -10.29 -14.15 -6.37
CA HIS A 351 -10.32 -12.69 -6.24
C HIS A 351 -11.69 -12.18 -5.78
N SER A 352 -12.78 -12.76 -6.28
CA SER A 352 -14.13 -12.38 -5.84
C SER A 352 -14.39 -12.75 -4.37
N GLU A 353 -13.88 -13.89 -3.90
CA GLU A 353 -13.96 -14.32 -2.51
C GLU A 353 -13.13 -13.42 -1.59
N GLU A 354 -11.92 -13.04 -2.01
CA GLU A 354 -11.07 -12.09 -1.29
C GLU A 354 -11.73 -10.71 -1.19
N LEU A 355 -12.32 -10.21 -2.28
CA LEU A 355 -13.07 -8.95 -2.26
C LEU A 355 -14.28 -9.04 -1.33
N GLN A 356 -15.02 -10.15 -1.33
CA GLN A 356 -16.11 -10.37 -0.38
C GLN A 356 -15.62 -10.42 1.07
N LYS A 357 -14.47 -11.06 1.32
CA LYS A 357 -13.87 -11.12 2.66
C LYS A 357 -13.44 -9.75 3.14
N VAL A 358 -12.81 -8.95 2.29
CA VAL A 358 -12.44 -7.56 2.58
C VAL A 358 -13.69 -6.72 2.85
N ARG A 359 -14.74 -6.87 2.05
CA ARG A 359 -16.01 -6.17 2.26
C ARG A 359 -16.64 -6.50 3.61
N ARG A 360 -16.75 -7.79 3.96
CA ARG A 360 -17.24 -8.25 5.26
C ARG A 360 -16.38 -7.74 6.42
N ASN A 361 -15.07 -7.68 6.25
CA ASN A 361 -14.17 -7.14 7.27
C ASN A 361 -14.35 -5.62 7.45
N LEU A 362 -14.56 -4.86 6.37
CA LEU A 362 -14.84 -3.42 6.44
C LEU A 362 -16.21 -3.16 7.08
N GLU A 363 -17.24 -3.90 6.69
CA GLU A 363 -18.56 -3.85 7.32
C GLU A 363 -18.48 -4.21 8.82
N GLY A 364 -17.70 -5.23 9.18
CA GLY A 364 -17.43 -5.59 10.57
C GLY A 364 -16.71 -4.49 11.36
N ARG A 365 -15.78 -3.76 10.73
CA ARG A 365 -15.10 -2.61 11.36
C ARG A 365 -16.02 -1.39 11.50
N LEU A 366 -16.91 -1.16 10.56
CA LEU A 366 -17.90 -0.09 10.61
C LEU A 366 -18.91 -0.35 11.74
N THR A 367 -19.49 -1.54 11.79
CA THR A 367 -20.43 -1.95 12.86
C THR A 367 -19.77 -1.93 14.23
N ALA A 368 -18.55 -2.45 14.38
CA ALA A 368 -17.80 -2.35 15.64
C ALA A 368 -17.43 -0.90 16.00
N GLY A 369 -17.27 -0.02 15.01
CA GLY A 369 -17.09 1.41 15.22
C GLY A 369 -18.37 2.07 15.73
N GLU A 370 -19.51 1.78 15.09
CA GLU A 370 -20.84 2.25 15.49
C GLU A 370 -21.17 1.81 16.92
N GLU A 371 -20.95 0.54 17.28
CA GLU A 371 -21.15 0.03 18.64
C GLU A 371 -20.30 0.78 19.69
N ARG A 372 -19.06 1.16 19.33
CA ARG A 372 -18.21 1.98 20.22
C ARG A 372 -18.74 3.39 20.37
N TYR A 373 -19.17 4.01 19.28
CA TYR A 373 -19.78 5.34 19.32
C TYR A 373 -21.07 5.34 20.13
N GLU A 374 -21.92 4.32 19.97
CA GLU A 374 -23.14 4.17 20.78
C GLU A 374 -22.81 3.97 22.27
N SER A 375 -21.80 3.16 22.58
CA SER A 375 -21.33 2.96 23.96
C SER A 375 -20.76 4.23 24.58
N GLU A 376 -20.01 5.03 23.80
CA GLU A 376 -19.47 6.31 24.23
C GLU A 376 -20.58 7.33 24.47
N VAL A 377 -21.55 7.42 23.56
CA VAL A 377 -22.73 8.29 23.70
C VAL A 377 -23.55 7.88 24.94
N ALA A 378 -23.76 6.59 25.18
CA ALA A 378 -24.46 6.10 26.38
C ALA A 378 -23.72 6.48 27.68
N SER A 379 -22.39 6.30 27.71
CA SER A 379 -21.55 6.70 28.85
C SER A 379 -21.61 8.21 29.11
N LEU A 380 -21.54 9.03 28.05
CA LEU A 380 -21.67 10.47 28.17
C LEU A 380 -23.07 10.90 28.64
N GLN A 381 -24.12 10.23 28.16
CA GLN A 381 -25.49 10.46 28.64
C GLN A 381 -25.62 10.13 30.13
N GLU A 382 -25.08 9.01 30.60
CA GLU A 382 -25.07 8.65 32.02
C GLU A 382 -24.31 9.68 32.86
N GLN A 383 -23.17 10.18 32.37
CA GLN A 383 -22.43 11.27 33.04
C GLN A 383 -23.25 12.56 33.12
N ILE A 384 -23.94 12.95 32.05
CA ILE A 384 -24.81 14.13 32.02
C ILE A 384 -25.97 13.96 33.02
N GLU A 385 -26.60 12.79 33.07
CA GLU A 385 -27.67 12.50 34.03
C GLU A 385 -27.16 12.52 35.47
N GLY A 386 -25.97 11.98 35.73
CA GLY A 386 -25.31 12.06 37.03
C GLY A 386 -25.02 13.50 37.46
N LEU A 387 -24.55 14.35 36.55
CA LEU A 387 -24.33 15.78 36.81
C LEU A 387 -25.65 16.53 37.05
N ARG A 388 -26.71 16.22 36.31
CA ARG A 388 -28.05 16.78 36.53
C ARG A 388 -28.58 16.39 37.92
N ALA A 389 -28.47 15.12 38.31
CA ALA A 389 -28.90 14.65 39.62
C ALA A 389 -28.13 15.35 40.76
N ARG A 390 -26.81 15.55 40.60
CA ARG A 390 -26.00 16.32 41.56
C ARG A 390 -26.46 17.77 41.66
N ARG A 391 -26.65 18.43 40.53
CA ARG A 391 -27.16 19.82 40.49
C ARG A 391 -28.53 19.93 41.17
N ASP A 392 -29.42 18.99 40.93
CA ASP A 392 -30.75 19.00 41.55
C ASP A 392 -30.69 18.75 43.06
N ALA A 393 -29.79 17.88 43.52
CA ALA A 393 -29.55 17.67 44.95
C ALA A 393 -28.96 18.93 45.62
N GLU A 394 -27.98 19.57 44.98
CA GLU A 394 -27.43 20.85 45.43
C GLU A 394 -28.50 21.94 45.48
N ALA A 395 -29.34 22.06 44.45
CA ALA A 395 -30.44 23.02 44.40
C ALA A 395 -31.44 22.80 45.55
N ARG A 396 -31.76 21.54 45.90
CA ARG A 396 -32.59 21.22 47.06
C ARG A 396 -31.93 21.64 48.37
N LEU A 397 -30.65 21.32 48.56
CA LEU A 397 -29.90 21.71 49.76
C LEU A 397 -29.81 23.23 49.93
N TYR A 398 -29.56 23.98 48.84
CA TYR A 398 -29.57 25.44 48.87
C TYR A 398 -30.98 25.99 49.14
N GLY A 399 -32.02 25.37 48.57
CA GLY A 399 -33.41 25.73 48.84
C GLY A 399 -33.81 25.52 50.30
N GLU A 400 -33.40 24.40 50.91
CA GLU A 400 -33.61 24.13 52.34
C GLU A 400 -32.87 25.13 53.21
N ARG A 401 -31.59 25.41 52.93
CA ARG A 401 -30.81 26.43 53.66
C ARG A 401 -31.42 27.83 53.55
N LEU A 402 -31.92 28.19 52.37
CA LEU A 402 -32.59 29.48 52.17
C LEU A 402 -33.89 29.54 53.00
N SER A 403 -34.68 28.47 52.99
CA SER A 403 -35.90 28.35 53.79
C SER A 403 -35.60 28.43 55.29
N ASP A 404 -34.50 27.84 55.75
CA ASP A 404 -34.04 27.92 57.15
C ASP A 404 -33.63 29.33 57.53
N LEU A 405 -32.90 30.03 56.65
CA LEU A 405 -32.53 31.43 56.86
C LEU A 405 -33.75 32.36 56.86
N GLU A 406 -34.74 32.11 56.00
CA GLU A 406 -36.00 32.84 55.99
C GLU A 406 -36.80 32.61 57.28
N ARG A 407 -36.91 31.36 57.74
CA ARG A 407 -37.52 31.04 59.04
C ARG A 407 -36.78 31.69 60.20
N GLY A 408 -35.45 31.68 60.17
CA GLY A 408 -34.60 32.36 61.15
C GLY A 408 -34.86 33.87 61.19
N LYS A 409 -34.89 34.54 60.03
CA LYS A 409 -35.22 35.97 59.93
C LYS A 409 -36.62 36.30 60.44
N VAL A 410 -37.61 35.46 60.15
CA VAL A 410 -38.98 35.66 60.67
C VAL A 410 -39.00 35.51 62.19
N ALA A 411 -38.29 34.53 62.75
CA ALA A 411 -38.17 34.36 64.19
C ALA A 411 -37.43 35.52 64.86
N GLU A 412 -36.33 36.01 64.27
CA GLU A 412 -35.60 37.20 64.73
C GLU A 412 -36.47 38.45 64.70
N LYS A 413 -37.22 38.68 63.61
CA LYS A 413 -38.17 39.78 63.52
C LYS A 413 -39.25 39.69 64.60
N GLY A 414 -39.84 38.51 64.80
CA GLY A 414 -40.84 38.31 65.84
C GLY A 414 -40.28 38.49 67.27
N ALA A 415 -39.02 38.12 67.51
CA ALA A 415 -38.35 38.37 68.78
C ALA A 415 -38.07 39.87 68.98
N ALA A 416 -37.63 40.56 67.92
CA ALA A 416 -37.42 42.00 67.95
C ALA A 416 -38.73 42.78 68.15
N GLU A 417 -39.82 42.36 67.52
CA GLU A 417 -41.16 42.94 67.73
C GLU A 417 -41.63 42.77 69.18
N LYS A 418 -41.46 41.58 69.77
CA LYS A 418 -41.80 41.34 71.19
C LYS A 418 -40.95 42.16 72.15
N GLU A 419 -39.68 42.35 71.86
CA GLU A 419 -38.81 43.21 72.67
C GLU A 419 -39.20 44.69 72.52
N LEU A 420 -39.60 45.13 71.33
CA LEU A 420 -40.16 46.48 71.13
C LEU A 420 -41.48 46.65 71.89
N GLU A 421 -42.37 45.66 71.84
CA GLU A 421 -43.63 45.64 72.60
C GLU A 421 -43.34 45.73 74.11
N ARG A 422 -42.39 44.94 74.62
CA ARG A 422 -41.95 45.01 76.03
C ARG A 422 -41.43 46.39 76.41
N ARG A 423 -40.66 47.04 75.54
CA ARG A 423 -40.16 48.40 75.77
C ARG A 423 -41.26 49.45 75.69
N LEU A 424 -42.25 49.25 74.83
CA LEU A 424 -43.43 50.10 74.77
C LEU A 424 -44.25 49.97 76.05
N ASP A 425 -44.50 48.74 76.52
CA ASP A 425 -45.18 48.49 77.81
C ASP A 425 -44.40 49.11 78.98
N GLU A 426 -43.08 48.98 79.00
CA GLU A 426 -42.22 49.64 80.00
C GLU A 426 -42.30 51.16 79.93
N ALA A 427 -42.29 51.74 78.72
CA ALA A 427 -42.42 53.17 78.51
C ALA A 427 -43.82 53.69 78.86
N GLU A 428 -44.88 52.92 78.60
CA GLU A 428 -46.25 53.24 79.03
C GLU A 428 -46.39 53.14 80.55
N ALA A 429 -45.79 52.14 81.18
CA ALA A 429 -45.73 52.03 82.64
C ALA A 429 -44.92 53.18 83.27
N GLU A 430 -43.82 53.61 82.64
CA GLU A 430 -43.06 54.77 83.09
C GLU A 430 -43.84 56.06 82.88
N LYS A 431 -44.54 56.20 81.74
CA LYS A 431 -45.43 57.33 81.46
C LYS A 431 -46.55 57.43 82.49
N THR A 432 -47.23 56.34 82.81
CA THR A 432 -48.28 56.33 83.84
C THR A 432 -47.73 56.67 85.22
N ARG A 433 -46.56 56.14 85.60
CA ARG A 433 -45.87 56.57 86.84
C ARG A 433 -45.53 58.05 86.85
N LEU A 434 -45.09 58.60 85.72
CA LEU A 434 -44.79 60.03 85.59
C LEU A 434 -46.07 60.87 85.62
N GLU A 435 -47.16 60.41 84.99
CA GLU A 435 -48.48 61.04 85.05
C GLU A 435 -49.01 61.04 86.49
N ASP A 436 -48.93 59.93 87.22
CA ASP A 436 -49.28 59.82 88.64
C ASP A 436 -48.41 60.77 89.48
N ARG A 437 -47.10 60.83 89.21
CA ARG A 437 -46.19 61.75 89.91
C ARG A 437 -46.50 63.22 89.60
N VAL A 438 -46.89 63.53 88.38
CA VAL A 438 -47.34 64.88 88.00
C VAL A 438 -48.66 65.20 88.72
N ALA A 439 -49.59 64.25 88.83
CA ALA A 439 -50.83 64.42 89.60
C ALA A 439 -50.52 64.67 91.09
N GLU A 440 -49.65 63.86 91.72
CA GLU A 440 -49.18 64.10 93.09
C GLU A 440 -48.54 65.49 93.25
N LEU A 441 -47.72 65.91 92.28
CA LEU A 441 -47.09 67.23 92.29
C LEU A 441 -48.10 68.35 92.07
N GLN A 442 -49.16 68.11 91.28
CA GLN A 442 -50.27 69.04 91.09
C GLN A 442 -51.11 69.16 92.36
N ASP A 443 -51.44 68.05 93.01
CA ASP A 443 -52.13 68.03 94.31
C ASP A 443 -51.29 68.76 95.37
N ALA A 444 -49.99 68.47 95.46
CA ALA A 444 -49.07 69.19 96.34
C ALA A 444 -48.96 70.69 95.98
N LEU A 445 -49.04 71.03 94.69
CA LEU A 445 -49.06 72.41 94.23
C LEU A 445 -50.39 73.09 94.60
N GLU A 446 -51.53 72.41 94.48
CA GLU A 446 -52.85 72.90 94.91
C GLU A 446 -52.93 73.04 96.43
N GLU A 447 -52.34 72.11 97.19
CA GLU A 447 -52.18 72.23 98.65
C GLU A 447 -51.25 73.39 99.02
N SER A 448 -50.13 73.55 98.29
CA SER A 448 -49.24 74.71 98.45
C SER A 448 -49.90 76.00 97.99
N GLY A 449 -50.83 75.92 97.04
CA GLY A 449 -51.65 76.99 96.48
C GLY A 449 -52.78 77.38 97.42
N ALA A 450 -53.32 76.43 98.18
CA ALA A 450 -54.28 76.64 99.26
C ALA A 450 -53.56 77.24 100.49
N LEU A 451 -52.36 76.77 100.81
CA LEU A 451 -51.47 77.41 101.78
C LEU A 451 -51.01 78.80 101.31
N GLU A 452 -50.74 78.99 100.01
CA GLU A 452 -50.46 80.28 99.39
C GLU A 452 -51.72 81.15 99.30
N ALA A 453 -52.93 80.61 99.27
CA ALA A 453 -54.19 81.35 99.29
C ALA A 453 -54.52 81.82 100.73
N GLU A 454 -54.27 80.98 101.74
CA GLU A 454 -54.26 81.38 103.16
C GLU A 454 -53.13 82.38 103.45
N LEU A 455 -51.97 82.24 102.81
CA LEU A 455 -50.87 83.21 102.91
C LEU A 455 -51.12 84.45 102.05
N ARG A 456 -51.82 84.40 100.91
CA ARG A 456 -52.21 85.55 100.08
C ARG A 456 -53.35 86.35 100.70
N GLU A 457 -54.26 85.73 101.45
CA GLU A 457 -55.19 86.43 102.35
C GLU A 457 -54.45 87.13 103.50
N ALA A 458 -53.25 86.66 103.86
CA ALA A 458 -52.34 87.28 104.84
C ALA A 458 -51.25 88.19 104.23
N LEU A 459 -51.10 88.26 102.89
CA LEU A 459 -50.04 88.98 102.16
C LEU A 459 -50.58 89.88 101.04
N GLU A 460 -51.80 90.42 101.18
CA GLU A 460 -52.24 91.64 100.47
C GLU A 460 -51.65 92.91 101.12
N GLY A 461 -50.33 92.89 101.34
CA GLY A 461 -49.56 94.01 101.88
C GLY A 461 -48.17 94.04 101.26
N SER A 462 -47.99 94.92 100.26
CA SER A 462 -46.73 95.32 99.59
C SER A 462 -46.16 94.35 98.53
N SER A 463 -46.18 94.64 97.22
CA SER A 463 -45.53 95.71 96.43
C SER A 463 -44.20 95.27 95.79
N THR A 464 -44.24 95.20 94.44
CA THR A 464 -43.23 95.68 93.46
C THR A 464 -41.81 95.08 93.41
N SER A 465 -41.46 94.47 92.26
CA SER A 465 -40.58 95.03 91.21
C SER A 465 -39.58 94.05 90.54
N ASN A 466 -39.52 94.17 89.21
CA ASN A 466 -38.36 94.12 88.28
C ASN A 466 -37.69 92.82 87.76
N GLY A 467 -37.55 92.83 86.41
CA GLY A 467 -36.40 92.34 85.61
C GLY A 467 -36.64 91.00 84.87
N GLU A 468 -36.94 90.88 83.57
CA GLU A 468 -36.40 91.43 82.30
C GLU A 468 -35.07 90.79 81.82
N ARG A 469 -35.11 89.90 80.79
CA ARG A 469 -34.24 89.81 79.56
C ARG A 469 -34.14 88.40 78.89
N ARG A 470 -34.81 88.26 77.73
CA ARG A 470 -34.41 87.78 76.35
C ARG A 470 -32.96 87.22 76.09
N PRO A 471 -32.61 86.75 74.86
CA PRO A 471 -33.15 85.71 73.94
C PRO A 471 -32.00 84.89 73.23
N SER A 472 -32.29 83.95 72.31
CA SER A 472 -31.51 83.59 71.08
C SER A 472 -32.04 82.24 70.54
N ASP A 473 -32.67 82.17 69.38
CA ASP A 473 -32.21 82.32 67.98
C ASP A 473 -31.16 81.30 67.51
N GLU A 474 -31.66 80.42 66.62
CA GLU A 474 -31.12 80.06 65.31
C GLU A 474 -29.65 79.66 65.17
N THR A 475 -29.45 78.39 64.78
CA THR A 475 -28.38 77.97 63.85
C THR A 475 -28.82 76.76 63.02
N PRO A 476 -29.02 76.93 61.70
CA PRO A 476 -28.66 75.91 60.72
C PRO A 476 -27.57 76.50 59.82
N SER A 477 -26.35 75.97 59.90
CA SER A 477 -25.20 76.48 59.16
C SER A 477 -24.59 75.42 58.25
N LYS A 478 -24.66 75.75 56.96
CA LYS A 478 -23.71 75.54 55.84
C LYS A 478 -23.42 74.10 55.37
N MET A 479 -23.71 73.71 54.11
CA MET A 479 -23.16 74.15 52.79
C MET A 479 -21.65 73.84 52.63
N PRO A 480 -21.08 73.58 51.42
CA PRO A 480 -21.53 74.07 50.10
C PRO A 480 -21.31 73.13 48.87
N GLY A 481 -21.79 73.55 47.68
CA GLY A 481 -21.21 73.10 46.40
C GLY A 481 -22.13 73.14 45.16
N ALA A 482 -22.53 74.34 44.71
CA ALA A 482 -23.00 74.60 43.33
C ALA A 482 -21.77 74.98 42.43
N PRO A 483 -21.85 75.40 41.14
CA PRO A 483 -23.03 75.75 40.32
C PRO A 483 -22.95 75.47 38.79
N SER A 484 -24.09 75.71 38.09
CA SER A 484 -24.31 76.54 36.87
C SER A 484 -23.31 76.50 35.70
N GLY A 485 -23.67 76.49 34.41
CA GLY A 485 -24.94 76.77 33.75
C GLY A 485 -24.73 76.92 32.23
N MET A 486 -25.84 76.90 31.49
CA MET A 486 -25.98 77.32 30.09
C MET A 486 -25.86 78.86 29.98
N PRO A 487 -25.58 79.48 28.81
CA PRO A 487 -26.65 79.79 27.84
C PRO A 487 -26.23 79.84 26.34
N GLU A 488 -27.23 80.08 25.50
CA GLU A 488 -27.31 80.02 24.03
C GLU A 488 -26.77 81.25 23.25
N THR A 489 -26.17 81.01 22.06
CA THR A 489 -26.23 81.71 20.72
C THR A 489 -26.18 83.25 20.54
N PRO A 490 -26.09 83.87 19.32
CA PRO A 490 -25.51 83.53 17.99
C PRO A 490 -24.65 84.69 17.37
N GLY A 491 -24.03 84.53 16.19
CA GLY A 491 -23.55 85.67 15.37
C GLY A 491 -22.51 85.40 14.27
N GLU A 492 -23.00 85.30 13.03
CA GLU A 492 -22.46 85.62 11.69
C GLU A 492 -20.97 86.00 11.46
N ALA A 493 -20.32 85.34 10.49
CA ALA A 493 -19.35 85.95 9.56
C ALA A 493 -19.23 85.11 8.26
N GLU A 494 -19.08 85.81 7.14
CA GLU A 494 -19.21 85.39 5.73
C GLU A 494 -18.10 84.47 5.16
N PRO A 495 -18.32 83.85 3.96
CA PRO A 495 -17.53 82.76 3.40
C PRO A 495 -16.60 83.21 2.28
N ILE A 496 -15.30 82.88 2.33
CA ILE A 496 -14.40 82.99 1.17
C ILE A 496 -13.42 81.79 1.14
N ALA A 497 -13.56 80.96 0.09
CA ALA A 497 -12.54 80.13 -0.54
C ALA A 497 -11.84 79.00 0.25
N ALA A 498 -12.60 78.06 0.83
CA ALA A 498 -12.05 76.80 1.40
C ALA A 498 -12.36 75.54 0.56
N GLU A 499 -13.37 75.54 -0.31
CA GLU A 499 -13.84 74.32 -0.99
C GLU A 499 -12.90 73.79 -2.09
N GLU A 500 -12.09 74.64 -2.74
CA GLU A 500 -11.16 74.18 -3.78
C GLU A 500 -9.84 73.63 -3.22
N PHE A 501 -9.46 74.05 -2.00
CA PHE A 501 -8.25 73.55 -1.32
C PHE A 501 -8.50 72.19 -0.66
N GLU A 502 -9.68 71.99 -0.08
CA GLU A 502 -10.09 70.70 0.49
C GLU A 502 -10.36 69.63 -0.57
N ARG A 503 -10.90 69.97 -1.75
CA ARG A 503 -11.08 68.99 -2.83
C ARG A 503 -9.78 68.42 -3.37
N ARG A 504 -8.76 69.27 -3.60
CA ARG A 504 -7.46 68.80 -4.11
C ARG A 504 -6.68 67.98 -3.07
N PHE A 505 -6.80 68.31 -1.78
CA PHE A 505 -6.22 67.48 -0.73
C PHE A 505 -6.98 66.17 -0.54
N ALA A 506 -8.31 66.18 -0.59
CA ALA A 506 -9.13 64.98 -0.46
C ALA A 506 -8.94 64.01 -1.64
N GLU A 507 -8.83 64.51 -2.87
CA GLU A 507 -8.53 63.67 -4.04
C GLU A 507 -7.11 63.07 -3.95
N SER A 508 -6.10 63.85 -3.58
CA SER A 508 -4.73 63.34 -3.40
C SER A 508 -4.60 62.33 -2.27
N TYR A 509 -5.36 62.48 -1.18
CA TYR A 509 -5.38 61.53 -0.07
C TYR A 509 -6.15 60.25 -0.42
N ALA A 510 -7.26 60.37 -1.16
CA ALA A 510 -8.04 59.23 -1.62
C ALA A 510 -7.26 58.38 -2.64
N GLU A 511 -6.50 59.02 -3.54
CA GLU A 511 -5.66 58.32 -4.51
C GLU A 511 -4.49 57.58 -3.83
N ARG A 512 -3.92 58.16 -2.77
CA ARG A 512 -2.87 57.51 -1.96
C ARG A 512 -3.40 56.33 -1.16
N ILE A 513 -4.56 56.45 -0.54
CA ILE A 513 -5.23 55.34 0.18
C ILE A 513 -5.64 54.23 -0.78
N ALA A 514 -6.10 54.58 -1.99
CA ALA A 514 -6.42 53.59 -3.03
C ALA A 514 -5.17 52.87 -3.54
N ALA A 515 -4.05 53.58 -3.73
CA ALA A 515 -2.78 52.98 -4.11
C ALA A 515 -2.21 52.07 -3.02
N GLU A 516 -2.20 52.51 -1.75
CA GLU A 516 -1.77 51.71 -0.60
C GLU A 516 -2.68 50.49 -0.39
N GLY A 517 -3.99 50.61 -0.66
CA GLY A 517 -4.93 49.49 -0.63
C GLY A 517 -4.74 48.47 -1.77
N LEU A 518 -4.25 48.91 -2.93
CA LEU A 518 -3.89 48.01 -4.03
C LEU A 518 -2.55 47.31 -3.79
N GLU A 519 -1.60 48.01 -3.19
CA GLU A 519 -0.30 47.46 -2.79
C GLU A 519 -0.47 46.40 -1.69
N GLY A 520 -1.27 46.68 -0.65
CA GLY A 520 -1.61 45.70 0.38
C GLY A 520 -2.35 44.48 -0.17
N ARG A 521 -3.22 44.66 -1.17
CA ARG A 521 -3.88 43.52 -1.86
C ARG A 521 -2.92 42.70 -2.71
N LEU A 522 -1.92 43.32 -3.32
CA LEU A 522 -0.88 42.59 -4.06
C LEU A 522 0.01 41.79 -3.10
N GLU A 523 0.38 42.38 -1.96
CA GLU A 523 1.12 41.69 -0.91
C GLU A 523 0.33 40.51 -0.32
N GLU A 524 -0.99 40.67 -0.09
CA GLU A 524 -1.87 39.57 0.32
C GLU A 524 -1.93 38.44 -0.71
N VAL A 525 -1.98 38.78 -2.00
CA VAL A 525 -2.00 37.78 -3.08
C VAL A 525 -0.65 37.07 -3.21
N ASP A 526 0.46 37.79 -3.08
CA ASP A 526 1.80 37.18 -3.09
C ASP A 526 2.03 36.30 -1.85
N ALA A 527 1.56 36.71 -0.67
CA ALA A 527 1.59 35.89 0.54
C ALA A 527 0.73 34.63 0.39
N ALA A 528 -0.46 34.75 -0.20
CA ALA A 528 -1.32 33.61 -0.50
C ALA A 528 -0.68 32.67 -1.53
N ARG A 529 0.04 33.20 -2.52
CA ARG A 529 0.78 32.41 -3.52
C ARG A 529 1.91 31.62 -2.87
N ILE A 530 2.72 32.27 -2.02
CA ILE A 530 3.83 31.60 -1.30
C ILE A 530 3.29 30.47 -0.41
N LEU A 531 2.21 30.73 0.35
CA LEU A 531 1.57 29.69 1.18
C LEU A 531 1.00 28.53 0.35
N ALA A 532 0.49 28.80 -0.85
CA ALA A 532 0.02 27.75 -1.75
C ALA A 532 1.19 26.93 -2.32
N GLU A 533 2.30 27.57 -2.69
CA GLU A 533 3.52 26.90 -3.17
C GLU A 533 4.15 26.03 -2.06
N GLU A 534 4.20 26.51 -0.82
CA GLU A 534 4.70 25.73 0.32
C GLU A 534 3.81 24.50 0.60
N ARG A 535 2.49 24.67 0.56
CA ARG A 535 1.55 23.54 0.71
C ARG A 535 1.67 22.53 -0.43
N ALA A 536 1.89 22.99 -1.66
CA ALA A 536 2.13 22.11 -2.79
C ALA A 536 3.43 21.32 -2.60
N ALA A 537 4.51 21.97 -2.15
CA ALA A 537 5.79 21.32 -1.87
C ALA A 537 5.69 20.27 -0.75
N ASP A 538 4.97 20.54 0.34
CA ASP A 538 4.72 19.57 1.43
C ASP A 538 3.92 18.35 0.93
N LEU A 539 2.88 18.58 0.11
CA LEU A 539 2.10 17.50 -0.50
C LEU A 539 2.94 16.63 -1.44
N GLU A 540 3.80 17.24 -2.26
CA GLU A 540 4.74 16.50 -3.11
C GLU A 540 5.73 15.66 -2.31
N ALA A 541 6.25 16.20 -1.20
CA ALA A 541 7.16 15.47 -0.32
C ALA A 541 6.49 14.25 0.31
N ARG A 542 5.26 14.41 0.82
CA ARG A 542 4.45 13.31 1.37
C ARG A 542 4.11 12.26 0.32
N LEU A 543 3.86 12.68 -0.92
CA LEU A 543 3.57 11.76 -2.03
C LEU A 543 4.81 10.94 -2.39
N ARG A 544 6.00 11.55 -2.50
CA ARG A 544 7.26 10.81 -2.69
C ARG A 544 7.53 9.83 -1.55
N GLN A 545 7.32 10.23 -0.30
CA GLN A 545 7.50 9.33 0.84
C GLN A 545 6.55 8.14 0.78
N ALA A 546 5.27 8.37 0.44
CA ALA A 546 4.29 7.32 0.28
C ALA A 546 4.65 6.36 -0.87
N GLU A 547 5.17 6.87 -2.00
CA GLU A 547 5.67 6.04 -3.09
C GLU A 547 6.88 5.20 -2.69
N GLU A 548 7.83 5.77 -1.94
CA GLU A 548 8.99 5.04 -1.44
C GLU A 548 8.60 3.93 -0.46
N GLU A 549 7.69 4.21 0.47
CA GLU A 549 7.13 3.19 1.36
C GLU A 549 6.41 2.10 0.59
N ASN A 550 5.65 2.46 -0.44
CA ASN A 550 4.99 1.48 -1.29
C ASN A 550 6.02 0.60 -1.98
N ARG A 551 7.06 1.18 -2.62
CA ARG A 551 8.16 0.42 -3.23
C ARG A 551 8.87 -0.50 -2.23
N ARG A 552 9.08 -0.07 -0.97
CA ARG A 552 9.64 -0.92 0.08
C ARG A 552 8.72 -2.11 0.39
N ARG A 553 7.43 -1.86 0.59
CA ARG A 553 6.43 -2.91 0.81
C ARG A 553 6.34 -3.89 -0.36
N THR A 554 6.41 -3.42 -1.61
CA THR A 554 6.40 -4.30 -2.78
C THR A 554 7.59 -5.25 -2.77
N ARG A 555 8.79 -4.74 -2.48
CA ARG A 555 10.01 -5.56 -2.38
C ARG A 555 9.93 -6.57 -1.22
N GLU A 556 9.36 -6.17 -0.09
CA GLU A 556 9.14 -7.08 1.04
C GLU A 556 8.14 -8.19 0.70
N LEU A 557 7.05 -7.86 0.01
CA LEU A 557 6.07 -8.84 -0.48
C LEU A 557 6.67 -9.77 -1.53
N GLU A 558 7.50 -9.27 -2.44
CA GLU A 558 8.23 -10.09 -3.41
C GLU A 558 9.17 -11.06 -2.70
N LYS A 559 9.99 -10.59 -1.74
CA LYS A 559 10.87 -11.47 -0.93
C LYS A 559 10.07 -12.51 -0.15
N ALA A 560 8.94 -12.13 0.44
CA ALA A 560 8.07 -13.07 1.15
C ALA A 560 7.46 -14.10 0.18
N ARG A 561 7.09 -13.68 -1.03
CA ARG A 561 6.57 -14.57 -2.07
C ARG A 561 7.63 -15.50 -2.63
N GLU A 562 8.86 -15.03 -2.80
CA GLU A 562 10.02 -15.86 -3.16
C GLU A 562 10.29 -16.89 -2.06
N GLY A 563 10.32 -16.49 -0.79
CA GLY A 563 10.46 -17.43 0.34
C GLY A 563 9.32 -18.46 0.42
N LEU A 564 8.08 -18.04 0.15
CA LEU A 564 6.93 -18.95 0.03
C LEU A 564 7.04 -19.87 -1.17
N SER A 565 7.53 -19.38 -2.32
CA SER A 565 7.76 -20.18 -3.53
C SER A 565 8.82 -21.26 -3.27
N GLU A 566 9.94 -20.89 -2.63
CA GLU A 566 10.98 -21.83 -2.21
C GLU A 566 10.44 -22.85 -1.19
N ALA A 567 9.64 -22.42 -0.23
CA ALA A 567 8.99 -23.29 0.74
C ALA A 567 7.89 -24.17 0.13
N SER A 568 7.29 -23.77 -1.00
CA SER A 568 6.25 -24.52 -1.70
C SER A 568 6.82 -25.59 -2.64
N ASN A 569 8.12 -25.55 -2.96
CA ASN A 569 8.73 -26.55 -3.82
C ASN A 569 8.83 -27.91 -3.09
N PRO A 570 8.09 -28.93 -3.52
CA PRO A 570 8.02 -30.21 -2.81
C PRO A 570 9.38 -30.92 -2.75
N GLU A 571 10.23 -30.79 -3.77
CA GLU A 571 11.55 -31.41 -3.78
C GLU A 571 12.50 -30.77 -2.76
N GLN A 572 12.46 -29.44 -2.67
CA GLN A 572 13.26 -28.67 -1.71
C GLN A 572 12.84 -29.03 -0.27
N ARG A 573 11.53 -29.13 0.00
CA ARG A 573 11.02 -29.56 1.31
C ARG A 573 11.45 -30.98 1.68
N LEU A 574 11.44 -31.91 0.74
CA LEU A 574 11.90 -33.28 0.98
C LEU A 574 13.40 -33.29 1.32
N ARG A 575 14.22 -32.52 0.62
CA ARG A 575 15.66 -32.36 0.93
C ARG A 575 15.87 -31.75 2.32
N SER A 576 15.16 -30.68 2.65
CA SER A 576 15.24 -30.04 3.98
C SER A 576 14.76 -30.98 5.09
N GLY A 577 13.68 -31.73 4.85
CA GLY A 577 13.17 -32.74 5.78
C GLY A 577 14.15 -33.90 6.01
N ILE A 578 14.88 -34.32 4.96
CA ILE A 578 15.94 -35.33 5.07
C ILE A 578 17.13 -34.77 5.87
N SER A 579 17.55 -33.54 5.61
CA SER A 579 18.63 -32.88 6.37
C SER A 579 18.29 -32.77 7.85
N LEU A 580 17.04 -32.39 8.17
CA LEU A 580 16.53 -32.35 9.55
C LEU A 580 16.52 -33.73 10.21
N PHE A 581 16.05 -34.76 9.49
CA PHE A 581 16.10 -36.13 10.00
C PHE A 581 17.54 -36.56 10.28
N ASN A 582 18.46 -36.32 9.34
CA ASN A 582 19.89 -36.66 9.47
C ASN A 582 20.58 -35.94 10.65
N ALA A 583 20.11 -34.74 11.00
CA ALA A 583 20.58 -34.01 12.18
C ALA A 583 19.93 -34.49 13.49
N SER A 584 18.79 -35.18 13.42
CA SER A 584 18.05 -35.65 14.59
C SER A 584 18.66 -36.90 15.24
N GLU A 585 18.33 -37.13 16.51
CA GLU A 585 18.75 -38.32 17.26
C GLU A 585 18.18 -39.63 16.70
N HIS A 586 17.07 -39.54 15.95
CA HIS A 586 16.43 -40.70 15.31
C HIS A 586 17.35 -41.37 14.29
N THR A 587 18.29 -40.63 13.69
CA THR A 587 19.36 -41.18 12.83
C THR A 587 20.15 -42.28 13.53
N ARG A 588 20.56 -42.05 14.80
CA ARG A 588 21.32 -43.03 15.58
C ARG A 588 20.46 -44.24 15.94
N THR A 589 19.18 -44.00 16.25
CA THR A 589 18.22 -45.06 16.58
C THR A 589 18.03 -46.00 15.40
N VAL A 590 17.77 -45.45 14.20
CA VAL A 590 17.60 -46.24 12.98
C VAL A 590 18.89 -46.95 12.58
N ALA A 591 20.06 -46.31 12.75
CA ALA A 591 21.35 -46.95 12.52
C ALA A 591 21.57 -48.16 13.45
N SER A 592 21.18 -48.04 14.72
CA SER A 592 21.28 -49.15 15.70
C SER A 592 20.41 -50.34 15.30
N ILE A 593 19.16 -50.09 14.91
CA ILE A 593 18.22 -51.13 14.47
C ILE A 593 18.75 -51.82 13.20
N SER A 594 19.28 -51.03 12.27
CA SER A 594 19.80 -51.55 11.00
C SER A 594 21.05 -52.42 11.17
N LYS A 595 21.80 -52.27 12.26
CA LYS A 595 22.89 -53.21 12.59
C LYS A 595 22.37 -54.61 12.93
N SER A 596 21.18 -54.69 13.53
CA SER A 596 20.57 -55.96 13.95
C SER A 596 19.71 -56.60 12.86
N LEU A 597 18.97 -55.78 12.09
CA LEU A 597 17.95 -56.24 11.13
C LEU A 597 18.37 -56.08 9.66
N GLY A 598 19.57 -55.56 9.38
CA GLY A 598 20.03 -55.22 8.03
C GLY A 598 19.59 -53.83 7.57
N LEU A 599 19.98 -53.46 6.34
CA LEU A 599 19.64 -52.15 5.78
C LEU A 599 18.15 -52.09 5.40
N PRO A 600 17.42 -51.04 5.85
CA PRO A 600 16.01 -50.88 5.51
C PRO A 600 15.84 -50.35 4.08
N ARG A 601 14.70 -50.69 3.48
CA ARG A 601 14.16 -49.96 2.32
C ARG A 601 13.58 -48.64 2.83
N VAL A 602 14.05 -47.53 2.29
CA VAL A 602 13.63 -46.19 2.73
C VAL A 602 12.76 -45.53 1.67
N HIS A 603 11.61 -45.05 2.11
CA HIS A 603 10.73 -44.20 1.31
C HIS A 603 10.58 -42.84 1.97
N VAL A 604 10.78 -41.78 1.20
CA VAL A 604 10.57 -40.39 1.61
C VAL A 604 9.48 -39.79 0.72
N GLY A 605 8.34 -39.46 1.30
CA GLY A 605 7.18 -38.91 0.59
C GLY A 605 6.47 -37.85 1.41
N GLY A 606 5.54 -37.11 0.81
CA GLY A 606 4.62 -36.26 1.57
C GLY A 606 3.55 -37.11 2.25
N ASP A 607 3.04 -36.67 3.41
CA ASP A 607 1.90 -37.35 4.02
C ASP A 607 0.69 -37.35 3.06
N GLY A 608 0.02 -38.50 2.94
CA GLY A 608 -0.97 -38.79 1.90
C GLY A 608 -2.32 -38.07 2.03
N GLY A 609 -2.35 -36.95 2.76
CA GLY A 609 -3.51 -36.07 2.87
C GLY A 609 -3.82 -35.38 1.55
N SER A 610 -5.11 -35.14 1.30
CA SER A 610 -5.63 -34.50 0.09
C SER A 610 -5.17 -33.04 -0.07
N ASP A 611 -4.64 -32.40 0.98
CA ASP A 611 -4.12 -31.03 0.92
C ASP A 611 -2.66 -30.99 0.47
N SER A 612 -2.46 -30.54 -0.78
CA SER A 612 -1.17 -30.57 -1.47
C SER A 612 -0.18 -29.50 -1.02
N MET A 613 -0.60 -28.44 -0.31
CA MET A 613 0.27 -27.28 -0.03
C MET A 613 1.11 -27.40 1.26
N THR A 614 0.76 -28.30 2.18
CA THR A 614 1.42 -28.41 3.50
C THR A 614 1.93 -29.82 3.82
N ARG A 615 2.24 -30.61 2.78
CA ARG A 615 2.71 -31.99 2.97
C ARG A 615 4.05 -32.00 3.71
N LYS A 616 4.00 -32.43 4.97
CA LYS A 616 5.19 -32.67 5.79
C LYS A 616 5.95 -33.87 5.21
N PRO A 617 7.27 -33.78 5.04
CA PRO A 617 8.10 -34.93 4.71
C PRO A 617 7.92 -36.07 5.70
N VAL A 618 7.55 -37.23 5.17
CA VAL A 618 7.38 -38.49 5.88
C VAL A 618 8.46 -39.43 5.42
N ILE A 619 9.20 -39.98 6.38
CA ILE A 619 10.29 -40.92 6.15
C ILE A 619 9.87 -42.28 6.71
N THR A 620 9.74 -43.27 5.84
CA THR A 620 9.32 -44.63 6.19
C THR A 620 10.50 -45.58 5.99
N PHE A 621 10.82 -46.33 7.02
CA PHE A 621 11.84 -47.37 7.04
C PHE A 621 11.16 -48.74 7.11
N VAL A 622 11.55 -49.65 6.23
CA VAL A 622 10.99 -51.01 6.17
C VAL A 622 12.14 -52.02 6.16
N TRP A 623 12.18 -52.88 7.18
CA TRP A 623 13.11 -54.01 7.26
C TRP A 623 12.37 -55.27 6.79
N ASP A 624 12.85 -55.87 5.69
CA ASP A 624 12.15 -56.91 4.93
C ASP A 624 11.64 -58.05 5.84
N GLY A 625 10.31 -58.06 6.04
CA GLY A 625 9.60 -59.10 6.79
C GLY A 625 9.67 -59.01 8.32
N MET A 626 10.27 -57.96 8.90
CA MET A 626 10.51 -57.91 10.35
C MET A 626 9.88 -56.71 11.06
N ALA A 627 10.00 -55.50 10.52
CA ALA A 627 9.52 -54.29 11.17
C ALA A 627 9.44 -53.11 10.21
N TRP A 628 8.65 -52.10 10.57
CA TRP A 628 8.62 -50.80 9.92
C TRP A 628 8.57 -49.66 10.95
N ARG A 629 9.12 -48.50 10.58
CA ARG A 629 9.05 -47.26 11.37
C ARG A 629 8.80 -46.07 10.47
N ARG A 630 8.02 -45.10 10.95
CA ARG A 630 7.64 -43.91 10.19
C ARG A 630 7.87 -42.66 11.01
N TYR A 631 8.63 -41.72 10.44
CA TYR A 631 8.98 -40.44 11.04
C TYR A 631 8.40 -39.30 10.20
N VAL A 632 8.05 -38.20 10.85
CA VAL A 632 7.73 -36.93 10.19
C VAL A 632 8.85 -35.95 10.50
N SER A 633 9.36 -35.28 9.49
CA SER A 633 10.27 -34.13 9.64
C SER A 633 9.59 -32.88 9.11
N ASP A 634 9.40 -31.88 9.98
CA ASP A 634 8.74 -30.62 9.63
C ASP A 634 9.80 -29.52 9.42
N PRO A 635 10.11 -29.14 8.16
CA PRO A 635 11.10 -28.12 7.86
C PRO A 635 10.57 -26.69 7.98
N THR A 636 9.31 -26.49 8.38
CA THR A 636 8.72 -25.16 8.49
C THR A 636 9.34 -24.39 9.67
N ASP A 637 9.82 -23.17 9.40
CA ASP A 637 10.34 -22.28 10.43
C ASP A 637 9.22 -21.81 11.38
N GLY A 638 9.54 -21.73 12.67
CA GLY A 638 8.58 -21.37 13.73
C GLY A 638 7.83 -22.55 14.37
N VAL A 639 8.08 -23.79 13.95
CA VAL A 639 7.55 -24.99 14.63
C VAL A 639 8.37 -25.28 15.89
N GLU A 640 7.69 -25.43 17.04
CA GLU A 640 8.31 -25.80 18.32
C GLU A 640 9.02 -27.17 18.24
N GLU A 641 10.19 -27.30 18.87
CA GLU A 641 10.95 -28.55 18.90
C GLU A 641 10.20 -29.63 19.72
N PRO A 642 10.21 -30.92 19.29
CA PRO A 642 11.08 -31.52 18.27
C PRO A 642 10.52 -31.48 16.84
N ARG A 643 11.33 -30.98 15.90
CA ARG A 643 11.01 -30.92 14.46
C ARG A 643 10.96 -32.29 13.76
N VAL A 644 11.44 -33.35 14.43
CA VAL A 644 11.41 -34.73 13.93
C VAL A 644 10.82 -35.64 14.99
N TYR A 645 9.72 -36.31 14.67
CA TYR A 645 9.01 -37.18 15.60
C TYR A 645 8.55 -38.47 14.94
N LEU A 646 8.45 -39.53 15.75
CA LEU A 646 8.00 -40.85 15.34
C LEU A 646 6.47 -40.86 15.31
N ILE A 647 5.88 -41.24 14.18
CA ILE A 647 4.42 -41.28 14.00
C ILE A 647 3.84 -42.69 13.93
N GLY A 648 4.67 -43.71 13.70
CA GLY A 648 4.21 -45.09 13.67
C GLY A 648 5.33 -46.11 13.66
N THR A 649 5.05 -47.28 14.23
CA THR A 649 5.92 -48.47 14.22
C THR A 649 5.05 -49.71 14.15
N GLY A 650 5.51 -50.77 13.48
CA GLY A 650 4.84 -52.07 13.49
C GLY A 650 5.78 -53.19 13.07
N ASP A 651 5.34 -54.43 13.30
CA ASP A 651 6.14 -55.64 13.04
C ASP A 651 5.75 -56.32 11.70
N ASP A 652 4.60 -55.97 11.12
CA ASP A 652 4.16 -56.47 9.82
C ASP A 652 4.30 -55.39 8.72
N PRO A 653 5.21 -55.54 7.74
CA PRO A 653 5.36 -54.63 6.61
C PRO A 653 4.10 -54.47 5.74
N ASN A 654 3.12 -55.37 5.87
CA ASN A 654 1.85 -55.27 5.14
C ASN A 654 0.89 -54.22 5.70
N GLU A 655 1.13 -53.71 6.92
CA GLU A 655 0.32 -52.65 7.54
C GLU A 655 0.51 -51.29 6.85
N ILE A 656 1.62 -51.11 6.14
CA ILE A 656 1.90 -49.91 5.35
C ILE A 656 1.67 -50.18 3.86
N LYS A 657 1.06 -49.21 3.16
CA LYS A 657 0.98 -49.25 1.69
C LYS A 657 2.40 -49.23 1.13
N ARG A 658 2.88 -50.36 0.63
CA ARG A 658 4.24 -50.61 0.14
C ARG A 658 4.69 -49.53 -0.85
N PRO A 659 5.41 -48.49 -0.41
CA PRO A 659 5.85 -47.45 -1.31
C PRO A 659 7.19 -47.85 -1.95
N GLU A 660 7.42 -47.45 -3.20
CA GLU A 660 8.68 -47.72 -3.87
C GLU A 660 9.83 -46.98 -3.14
N PRO A 661 10.95 -47.67 -2.86
CA PRO A 661 12.08 -47.05 -2.17
C PRO A 661 12.73 -45.99 -3.07
N ASN A 662 12.78 -44.75 -2.60
CA ASN A 662 13.33 -43.60 -3.32
C ASN A 662 14.48 -42.89 -2.56
N ALA A 663 14.89 -43.45 -1.41
CA ALA A 663 16.03 -43.01 -0.65
C ALA A 663 16.86 -44.22 -0.18
N ARG A 664 18.14 -43.96 0.09
CA ARG A 664 19.08 -44.95 0.63
C ARG A 664 19.63 -44.47 1.97
N MET A 665 19.92 -45.42 2.84
CA MET A 665 20.54 -45.16 4.14
C MET A 665 21.98 -45.66 4.15
N ASP A 666 22.91 -44.86 4.67
CA ASP A 666 24.29 -45.29 4.90
C ASP A 666 24.45 -46.07 6.23
N ALA A 667 25.64 -46.63 6.47
CA ALA A 667 25.94 -47.38 7.69
C ALA A 667 25.91 -46.53 8.98
N ARG A 668 25.88 -45.19 8.85
CA ARG A 668 25.77 -44.24 9.97
C ARG A 668 24.31 -43.81 10.21
N GLY A 669 23.36 -44.32 9.42
CA GLY A 669 21.95 -43.98 9.49
C GLY A 669 21.54 -42.75 8.67
N ARG A 670 22.46 -42.12 7.92
CA ARG A 670 22.16 -40.92 7.13
C ARG A 670 21.43 -41.30 5.86
N LEU A 671 20.41 -40.52 5.54
CA LEU A 671 19.59 -40.66 4.35
C LEU A 671 20.12 -39.80 3.20
N ILE A 672 20.13 -40.37 2.00
CA ILE A 672 20.41 -39.69 0.73
C ILE A 672 19.30 -40.08 -0.25
N LEU A 673 18.75 -39.10 -0.98
CA LEU A 673 17.79 -39.38 -2.08
C LEU A 673 18.45 -40.21 -3.18
N GLY A 674 17.74 -41.21 -3.68
CA GLY A 674 18.22 -42.14 -4.71
C GLY A 674 17.81 -43.58 -4.44
N VAL A 675 17.57 -44.33 -5.52
CA VAL A 675 17.21 -45.76 -5.44
C VAL A 675 18.47 -46.57 -5.10
N GLN A 676 18.36 -47.48 -4.13
CA GLN A 676 19.45 -48.40 -3.79
C GLN A 676 19.57 -49.46 -4.89
N ALA A 677 20.72 -49.51 -5.57
CA ALA A 677 21.07 -50.65 -6.42
C ALA A 677 21.28 -51.86 -5.49
N PHE A 678 20.46 -52.90 -5.67
CA PHE A 678 20.53 -54.14 -4.92
C PHE A 678 21.68 -55.03 -5.40
#